data_AF-A0A7K3Y817-F1
#
_entry.id   AF-A0A7K3Y817-F1
#
_cell.length_a   1.000
_cell.length_b   1.000
_cell.length_c   1.000
_cell.angle_alpha   90.00
_cell.angle_beta   90.00
_cell.angle_gamma   90.00
#
_symmetry.space_group_name_H-M   'P 1'
#
loop_
_entity.id
_entity.type
_entity.pdbx_description
1 polymer ?
#
loop_
_entity_poly.entity_id
_entity_poly.type
_entity_poly.pdbx_seq_one_letter_code
_entity_poly.pdbx_strand_id
1 'polypeptide(L)'
;MLDAGLFLEIASGSSGEPAGFRVIDINRKAEEILRRRREDVAGEDLATAIPTLCPAALDLFREVAWTGAPMHREVYSPDPGAYHELKVYRPRYDRLVVFIDDITDRRRAEERLQKQHLDLDNRVRELGVLYAMTGVIERPGITLDTILGEVASILPAGWIYPGDASARITLDGREYPSTGFCETSWRQESPLIVHGRIAGRVEVCYRNEHPRMDEGPFLTEERSLIDTVAERLGRVIERVRADKALRESEEKYRLLFKQMLESYTLYEVVRDSEGRPVDYRLIELNESAAELFGHSQDELIGRRLFDIFPAIREGAGAIYGEVAETGLTVQRRLREPGSGRWYELHIYRPEPGRLAITGQDITEQKKAERALRESERRFRGIFEKAGIGIALVDPQKRITEANPGFVNMFGYSEEELHAMHFRDLIYLPDREGAESLPPEMRYVTKDGRIIWGRLKVSLLQDTREKGFIIAMVEDITERREMQNALRESEERFREIAQRSFDVIYTCYHDRGITYISPAVARILGYTPEEMIGVQCRDYVLNEDWPGWLEARARIALGESVGGICVDLRRKDGTVATVEMNESPIIEGGKVVGVQVVGRDISDRKRYEDMRLQAFYQIEQNIEQFAILADHIRLPLQVILGTADLIDDGKASETIRGQVYRINSIVKQLDEGWVESREIREFLRRNELV
;
A
#
# COMPACT_ATOMS: atom_id res chain seq x y z
N MET A 1 -76.16 -29.10 -78.50
CA MET A 1 -75.32 -29.54 -79.62
C MET A 1 -75.96 -30.82 -80.13
N LEU A 2 -76.18 -30.96 -81.44
CA LEU A 2 -76.69 -32.21 -81.99
C LEU A 2 -75.50 -33.15 -82.19
N ASP A 3 -75.50 -34.30 -81.53
CA ASP A 3 -74.49 -35.35 -81.67
C ASP A 3 -74.36 -35.76 -83.15
N ALA A 4 -73.19 -36.22 -83.58
CA ALA A 4 -73.02 -36.73 -84.93
C ALA A 4 -73.78 -38.06 -85.06
N GLY A 5 -74.73 -38.11 -85.98
CA GLY A 5 -75.65 -39.25 -86.14
C GLY A 5 -75.36 -40.02 -87.41
N LEU A 6 -75.19 -41.34 -87.29
CA LEU A 6 -75.12 -42.28 -88.40
C LEU A 6 -76.35 -43.18 -88.39
N PHE A 7 -77.01 -43.31 -89.53
CA PHE A 7 -78.06 -44.28 -89.75
C PHE A 7 -77.53 -45.36 -90.68
N LEU A 8 -77.48 -46.59 -90.19
CA LEU A 8 -76.83 -47.72 -90.85
C LEU A 8 -77.82 -48.83 -91.14
N GLU A 9 -77.64 -49.51 -92.26
CA GLU A 9 -78.33 -50.74 -92.63
C GLU A 9 -77.44 -51.92 -92.23
N ILE A 10 -78.05 -52.89 -91.54
CA ILE A 10 -77.36 -54.11 -91.12
C ILE A 10 -77.36 -55.07 -92.31
N ALA A 11 -76.20 -55.37 -92.87
CA ALA A 11 -76.07 -56.38 -93.92
C ALA A 11 -76.09 -57.77 -93.28
N SER A 12 -77.10 -58.58 -93.60
CA SER A 12 -77.25 -59.95 -93.10
C SER A 12 -76.28 -60.89 -93.80
N GLY A 13 -75.45 -61.62 -93.04
CA GLY A 13 -74.68 -62.74 -93.54
C GLY A 13 -75.54 -63.97 -93.79
N SER A 14 -75.00 -64.97 -94.49
CA SER A 14 -75.67 -66.25 -94.79
C SER A 14 -76.06 -67.07 -93.54
N SER A 15 -75.55 -66.72 -92.35
CA SER A 15 -75.85 -67.31 -91.05
C SER A 15 -76.85 -66.52 -90.19
N GLY A 16 -77.35 -65.37 -90.66
CA GLY A 16 -78.20 -64.46 -89.87
C GLY A 16 -77.41 -63.52 -88.93
N GLU A 17 -76.08 -63.63 -88.88
CA GLU A 17 -75.22 -62.68 -88.17
C GLU A 17 -75.05 -61.36 -88.97
N PRO A 18 -74.90 -60.21 -88.27
CA PRO A 18 -74.52 -58.95 -88.89
C PRO A 18 -73.15 -59.07 -89.59
N ALA A 19 -73.13 -59.16 -90.92
CA ALA A 19 -71.90 -59.32 -91.70
C ALA A 19 -71.20 -57.99 -92.00
N GLY A 20 -71.95 -56.88 -92.00
CA GLY A 20 -71.42 -55.55 -92.26
C GLY A 20 -72.46 -54.46 -92.03
N PHE A 21 -72.03 -53.21 -92.15
CA PHE A 21 -72.88 -52.04 -91.98
C PHE A 21 -72.75 -51.13 -93.20
N ARG A 22 -73.88 -50.71 -93.77
CA ARG A 22 -73.91 -49.75 -94.88
C ARG A 22 -74.52 -48.44 -94.41
N VAL A 23 -73.93 -47.31 -94.79
CA VAL A 23 -74.45 -45.99 -94.40
C VAL A 23 -75.71 -45.68 -95.21
N ILE A 24 -76.84 -45.46 -94.54
CA ILE A 24 -78.10 -45.03 -95.16
C ILE A 24 -78.17 -43.51 -95.19
N ASP A 25 -77.84 -42.91 -94.05
CA ASP A 25 -77.99 -41.48 -93.83
C ASP A 25 -77.01 -41.02 -92.74
N ILE A 26 -76.60 -39.76 -92.81
CA ILE A 26 -75.83 -39.08 -91.78
C ILE A 26 -76.45 -37.71 -91.53
N ASN A 27 -76.42 -37.23 -90.30
CA ASN A 27 -76.89 -35.87 -90.01
C ASN A 27 -75.84 -34.83 -90.41
N ARG A 28 -76.25 -33.55 -90.46
CA ARG A 28 -75.36 -32.42 -90.81
C ARG A 28 -74.08 -32.37 -89.98
N LYS A 29 -74.16 -32.75 -88.70
CA LYS A 29 -72.98 -32.77 -87.82
C LYS A 29 -71.97 -33.84 -88.24
N ALA A 30 -72.44 -35.02 -88.65
CA ALA A 30 -71.61 -36.06 -89.21
C ALA A 30 -71.02 -35.68 -90.58
N GLU A 31 -71.74 -34.92 -91.44
CA GLU A 31 -71.18 -34.37 -92.68
C GLU A 31 -70.00 -33.42 -92.41
N GLU A 32 -70.13 -32.55 -91.41
CA GLU A 32 -69.08 -31.62 -90.98
C GLU A 32 -67.81 -32.36 -90.49
N ILE A 33 -67.99 -33.42 -89.69
CA ILE A 33 -66.89 -34.21 -89.12
C ILE A 33 -66.20 -35.05 -90.20
N LEU A 34 -66.97 -35.73 -91.06
CA LEU A 34 -66.43 -36.57 -92.13
C LEU A 34 -65.88 -35.74 -93.32
N ARG A 35 -66.20 -34.44 -93.38
CA ARG A 35 -65.89 -33.53 -94.50
C ARG A 35 -66.38 -34.07 -95.85
N ARG A 36 -67.48 -34.83 -95.84
CA ARG A 36 -68.13 -35.44 -97.00
C ARG A 36 -69.62 -35.16 -96.91
N ARG A 37 -70.30 -34.92 -98.05
CA ARG A 37 -71.74 -34.70 -98.04
C ARG A 37 -72.46 -36.02 -97.83
N ARG A 38 -73.63 -36.01 -97.22
CA ARG A 38 -74.51 -37.17 -97.00
C ARG A 38 -74.74 -37.94 -98.29
N GLU A 39 -74.94 -37.23 -99.41
CA GLU A 39 -75.14 -37.82 -100.74
C GLU A 39 -73.94 -38.65 -101.22
N ASP A 40 -72.72 -38.30 -100.79
CA ASP A 40 -71.48 -38.97 -101.17
C ASP A 40 -71.19 -40.21 -100.32
N VAL A 41 -71.80 -40.32 -99.14
CA VAL A 41 -71.54 -41.39 -98.15
C VAL A 41 -72.69 -42.39 -98.11
N ALA A 42 -73.91 -41.97 -98.46
CA ALA A 42 -75.07 -42.85 -98.51
C ALA A 42 -74.87 -43.99 -99.53
N GLY A 43 -74.98 -45.23 -99.06
CA GLY A 43 -74.77 -46.45 -99.84
C GLY A 43 -73.38 -47.08 -99.67
N GLU A 44 -72.42 -46.38 -99.05
CA GLU A 44 -71.07 -46.92 -98.80
C GLU A 44 -71.03 -47.89 -97.62
N ASP A 45 -70.08 -48.84 -97.67
CA ASP A 45 -69.74 -49.65 -96.51
C ASP A 45 -69.15 -48.77 -95.39
N LEU A 46 -69.53 -49.02 -94.14
CA LEU A 46 -69.14 -48.21 -92.99
C LEU A 46 -67.61 -48.09 -92.84
N ALA A 47 -66.86 -49.16 -93.14
CA ALA A 47 -65.39 -49.10 -93.08
C ALA A 47 -64.78 -48.24 -94.20
N THR A 48 -65.50 -48.06 -95.31
CA THR A 48 -65.09 -47.13 -96.40
C THR A 48 -65.51 -45.70 -96.08
N ALA A 49 -66.73 -45.53 -95.56
CA ALA A 49 -67.27 -44.24 -95.16
C ALA A 49 -66.47 -43.61 -94.01
N ILE A 50 -66.00 -44.43 -93.06
CA ILE A 50 -65.26 -44.01 -91.87
C ILE A 50 -64.04 -44.95 -91.69
N PRO A 51 -62.94 -44.74 -92.43
CA PRO A 51 -61.75 -45.59 -92.34
C PRO A 51 -61.07 -45.56 -90.96
N THR A 52 -61.29 -44.50 -90.19
CA THR A 52 -60.74 -44.29 -88.84
C THR A 52 -61.59 -44.91 -87.73
N LEU A 53 -62.63 -45.68 -88.08
CA LEU A 53 -63.47 -46.37 -87.10
C LEU A 53 -62.63 -47.38 -86.31
N CYS A 54 -62.46 -47.13 -85.01
CA CYS A 54 -61.68 -48.01 -84.15
C CYS A 54 -62.37 -49.38 -83.95
N PRO A 55 -61.61 -50.49 -83.76
CA PRO A 55 -62.18 -51.83 -83.60
C PRO A 55 -63.24 -51.93 -82.50
N ALA A 56 -63.01 -51.27 -81.36
CA ALA A 56 -63.93 -51.28 -80.23
C ALA A 56 -65.30 -50.62 -80.53
N ALA A 57 -65.34 -49.67 -81.47
CA ALA A 57 -66.60 -49.10 -81.97
C ALA A 57 -67.35 -50.09 -82.86
N LEU A 58 -66.64 -50.78 -83.75
CA LEU A 58 -67.23 -51.80 -84.62
C LEU A 58 -67.78 -52.99 -83.81
N ASP A 59 -67.06 -53.41 -82.78
CA ASP A 59 -67.50 -54.46 -81.86
C ASP A 59 -68.78 -54.07 -81.13
N LEU A 60 -68.88 -52.82 -80.64
CA LEU A 60 -70.11 -52.28 -80.06
C LEU A 60 -71.27 -52.31 -81.05
N PHE A 61 -71.03 -51.96 -82.32
CA PHE A 61 -72.08 -51.94 -83.33
C PHE A 61 -72.58 -53.35 -83.64
N ARG A 62 -71.68 -54.33 -83.73
CA ARG A 62 -72.02 -55.76 -83.89
C ARG A 62 -72.80 -56.29 -82.69
N GLU A 63 -72.39 -55.93 -81.48
CA GLU A 63 -73.04 -56.35 -80.23
C GLU A 63 -74.50 -55.85 -80.17
N VAL A 64 -74.74 -54.57 -80.48
CA VAL A 64 -76.10 -54.01 -80.54
C VAL A 64 -76.89 -54.56 -81.73
N ALA A 65 -76.25 -54.78 -82.88
CA ALA A 65 -76.88 -55.41 -84.04
C ALA A 65 -77.29 -56.86 -83.78
N TRP A 66 -76.59 -57.58 -82.91
CA TRP A 66 -76.94 -58.95 -82.53
C TRP A 66 -78.02 -58.98 -81.44
N THR A 67 -77.77 -58.30 -80.32
CA THR A 67 -78.62 -58.35 -79.13
C THR A 67 -79.90 -57.53 -79.24
N GLY A 68 -79.88 -56.47 -80.06
CA GLY A 68 -80.95 -55.47 -80.14
C GLY A 68 -81.06 -54.55 -78.92
N ALA A 69 -80.25 -54.76 -77.87
CA ALA A 69 -80.24 -53.92 -76.68
C ALA A 69 -79.43 -52.64 -76.95
N PRO A 70 -79.96 -51.45 -76.61
CA PRO A 70 -79.21 -50.21 -76.77
C PRO A 70 -78.01 -50.19 -75.83
N MET A 71 -76.85 -49.77 -76.33
CA MET A 71 -75.61 -49.69 -75.55
C MET A 71 -74.96 -48.33 -75.69
N HIS A 72 -74.26 -47.92 -74.63
CA HIS A 72 -73.37 -46.76 -74.63
C HIS A 72 -71.95 -47.20 -74.24
N ARG A 73 -70.93 -46.68 -74.92
CA ARG A 73 -69.53 -46.98 -74.61
C ARG A 73 -68.65 -45.80 -74.99
N GLU A 74 -67.71 -45.45 -74.12
CA GLU A 74 -66.64 -44.51 -74.45
C GLU A 74 -65.50 -45.25 -75.13
N VAL A 75 -65.00 -44.69 -76.23
CA VAL A 75 -63.96 -45.32 -77.03
C VAL A 75 -62.88 -44.30 -77.38
N TYR A 76 -61.63 -44.70 -77.22
CA TYR A 76 -60.48 -43.91 -77.63
C TYR A 76 -60.12 -44.21 -79.09
N SER A 77 -60.06 -43.17 -79.92
CA SER A 77 -59.52 -43.24 -81.28
C SER A 77 -58.07 -42.74 -81.29
N PRO A 78 -57.08 -43.59 -81.59
CA PRO A 78 -55.66 -43.21 -81.56
C PRO A 78 -55.26 -42.12 -82.56
N ASP A 79 -56.02 -41.97 -83.65
CA ASP A 79 -55.79 -40.96 -84.68
C ASP A 79 -57.15 -40.31 -85.01
N PRO A 80 -57.41 -39.04 -84.63
CA PRO A 80 -56.46 -38.01 -84.18
C PRO A 80 -56.19 -37.95 -82.65
N GLY A 81 -56.37 -39.03 -81.89
CA GLY A 81 -56.15 -39.03 -80.43
C GLY A 81 -57.30 -38.40 -79.64
N ALA A 82 -58.52 -38.87 -79.92
CA ALA A 82 -59.78 -38.32 -79.45
C ALA A 82 -60.64 -39.38 -78.74
N TYR A 83 -61.37 -38.97 -77.70
CA TYR A 83 -62.30 -39.83 -76.99
C TYR A 83 -63.72 -39.56 -77.49
N HIS A 84 -64.44 -40.61 -77.85
CA HIS A 84 -65.80 -40.52 -78.35
C HIS A 84 -66.74 -41.34 -77.47
N GLU A 85 -67.90 -40.78 -77.14
CA GLU A 85 -69.00 -41.53 -76.54
C GLU A 85 -69.94 -42.01 -77.66
N LEU A 86 -70.07 -43.33 -77.79
CA LEU A 86 -70.92 -43.96 -78.79
C LEU A 86 -72.21 -44.46 -78.13
N LYS A 87 -73.36 -43.98 -78.62
CA LYS A 87 -74.68 -44.45 -78.22
C LYS A 87 -75.35 -45.13 -79.41
N VAL A 88 -75.59 -46.42 -79.29
CA VAL A 88 -75.98 -47.27 -80.42
C VAL A 88 -77.34 -47.90 -80.12
N TYR A 89 -78.26 -47.76 -81.07
CA TYR A 89 -79.65 -48.20 -80.96
C TYR A 89 -80.06 -49.02 -82.20
N ARG A 90 -80.92 -50.01 -82.03
CA ARG A 90 -81.50 -50.80 -83.13
C ARG A 90 -83.01 -50.57 -83.23
N PRO A 91 -83.48 -49.54 -83.95
CA PRO A 91 -84.91 -49.21 -84.00
C PRO A 91 -85.75 -50.20 -84.81
N ARG A 92 -85.14 -50.92 -85.75
CA ARG A 92 -85.77 -51.95 -86.59
C ARG A 92 -84.78 -53.09 -86.82
N TYR A 93 -85.30 -54.25 -87.23
CA TYR A 93 -84.47 -55.45 -87.44
C TYR A 93 -83.29 -55.21 -88.38
N ASP A 94 -83.44 -54.38 -89.41
CA ASP A 94 -82.43 -54.09 -90.44
C ASP A 94 -81.69 -52.76 -90.25
N ARG A 95 -81.95 -52.00 -89.17
CA ARG A 95 -81.42 -50.62 -89.00
C ARG A 95 -80.68 -50.43 -87.69
N LEU A 96 -79.56 -49.70 -87.74
CA LEU A 96 -78.80 -49.23 -86.58
C LEU A 96 -78.75 -47.70 -86.60
N VAL A 97 -78.89 -47.06 -85.44
CA VAL A 97 -78.65 -45.62 -85.26
C VAL A 97 -77.48 -45.48 -84.30
N VAL A 98 -76.46 -44.74 -84.69
CA VAL A 98 -75.30 -44.42 -83.86
C VAL A 98 -75.27 -42.92 -83.65
N PHE A 99 -75.21 -42.50 -82.40
CA PHE A 99 -74.84 -41.14 -82.03
C PHE A 99 -73.40 -41.15 -81.49
N ILE A 100 -72.60 -40.21 -81.97
CA ILE A 100 -71.20 -40.03 -81.64
C ILE A 100 -71.06 -38.64 -81.03
N ASP A 101 -70.61 -38.60 -79.77
CA ASP A 101 -70.27 -37.37 -79.07
C ASP A 101 -68.76 -37.29 -78.85
N ASP A 102 -68.15 -36.13 -79.10
CA ASP A 102 -66.72 -35.90 -78.86
C ASP A 102 -66.54 -35.47 -77.40
N ILE A 103 -65.98 -36.37 -76.59
CA ILE A 103 -65.75 -36.17 -75.16
C ILE A 103 -64.27 -35.91 -74.85
N THR A 104 -63.45 -35.59 -75.85
CA THR A 104 -61.99 -35.40 -75.69
C THR A 104 -61.67 -34.29 -74.70
N ASP A 105 -62.34 -33.14 -74.80
CA ASP A 105 -62.14 -32.03 -73.87
C ASP A 105 -62.56 -32.38 -72.44
N ARG A 106 -63.66 -33.15 -72.30
CA ARG A 106 -64.14 -33.66 -71.00
C ARG A 106 -63.14 -34.62 -70.36
N ARG A 107 -62.63 -35.61 -71.11
CA ARG A 107 -61.63 -36.57 -70.61
C ARG A 107 -60.30 -35.90 -70.24
N ARG A 108 -59.79 -35.00 -71.10
CA ARG A 108 -58.58 -34.22 -70.78
C ARG A 108 -58.77 -33.29 -69.58
N ALA A 109 -59.99 -32.82 -69.32
CA ALA A 109 -60.30 -32.04 -68.12
C ALA A 109 -60.36 -32.91 -66.87
N GLU A 110 -60.97 -34.11 -66.94
CA GLU A 110 -61.00 -35.09 -65.84
C GLU A 110 -59.58 -35.53 -65.44
N GLU A 111 -58.72 -35.86 -66.41
CA GLU A 111 -57.32 -36.23 -66.16
C GLU A 111 -56.51 -35.07 -65.54
N ARG A 112 -56.72 -33.84 -66.05
CA ARG A 112 -56.10 -32.63 -65.47
C ARG A 112 -56.57 -32.39 -64.04
N LEU A 113 -57.86 -32.57 -63.76
CA LEU A 113 -58.43 -32.39 -62.43
C LEU A 113 -57.87 -33.43 -61.45
N GLN A 114 -57.77 -34.70 -61.87
CA GLN A 114 -57.20 -35.76 -61.04
C GLN A 114 -55.73 -35.50 -60.71
N LYS A 115 -54.95 -35.02 -61.68
CA LYS A 115 -53.56 -34.58 -61.45
C LYS A 115 -53.50 -33.39 -60.49
N GLN A 116 -54.34 -32.37 -60.69
CA GLN A 116 -54.42 -31.20 -59.82
C GLN A 116 -54.82 -31.55 -58.38
N HIS A 117 -55.73 -32.50 -58.19
CA HIS A 117 -56.14 -32.95 -56.87
C HIS A 117 -54.99 -33.66 -56.13
N LEU A 118 -54.24 -34.51 -56.83
CA LEU A 118 -53.05 -35.17 -56.29
C LEU A 118 -51.97 -34.15 -55.90
N ASP A 119 -51.69 -33.18 -56.78
CA ASP A 119 -50.74 -32.09 -56.51
C ASP A 119 -51.18 -31.24 -55.31
N LEU A 120 -52.49 -30.96 -55.19
CA LEU A 120 -53.05 -30.20 -54.07
C LEU A 120 -52.91 -30.96 -52.76
N ASP A 121 -53.23 -32.26 -52.72
CA ASP A 121 -53.09 -33.09 -51.53
C ASP A 121 -51.64 -33.17 -51.04
N ASN A 122 -50.68 -33.29 -51.98
CA ASN A 122 -49.25 -33.21 -51.69
C ASN A 122 -48.88 -31.86 -51.06
N ARG A 123 -49.37 -30.76 -51.64
CA ARG A 123 -49.06 -29.41 -51.15
C ARG A 123 -49.67 -29.13 -49.78
N VAL A 124 -50.86 -29.66 -49.48
CA VAL A 124 -51.51 -29.54 -48.17
C VAL A 124 -50.69 -30.23 -47.09
N ARG A 125 -50.16 -31.44 -47.36
CA ARG A 125 -49.27 -32.14 -46.42
C ARG A 125 -48.00 -31.34 -46.12
N GLU A 126 -47.32 -30.87 -47.17
CA GLU A 126 -46.10 -30.07 -47.05
C GLU A 126 -46.33 -28.80 -46.22
N LEU A 127 -47.37 -28.03 -46.55
CA LEU A 127 -47.73 -26.80 -45.82
C LEU A 127 -48.14 -27.09 -44.37
N GLY A 128 -48.82 -28.22 -44.12
CA GLY A 128 -49.20 -28.65 -42.78
C GLY A 128 -48.00 -28.86 -41.86
N VAL A 129 -46.97 -29.56 -42.34
CA VAL A 129 -45.72 -29.78 -41.59
C VAL A 129 -44.99 -28.45 -41.34
N LEU A 130 -44.84 -27.62 -42.38
CA LEU A 130 -44.15 -26.34 -42.25
C LEU A 130 -44.87 -25.38 -41.29
N TYR A 131 -46.20 -25.35 -41.32
CA TYR A 131 -47.01 -24.54 -40.41
C TYR A 131 -46.92 -25.04 -38.96
N ALA A 132 -47.06 -26.35 -38.74
CA ALA A 132 -46.94 -26.95 -37.41
C ALA A 132 -45.54 -26.71 -36.81
N MET A 133 -44.48 -26.87 -37.61
CA MET A 133 -43.12 -26.54 -37.20
C MET A 133 -42.98 -25.06 -36.82
N THR A 134 -43.54 -24.15 -37.62
CA THR A 134 -43.51 -22.71 -37.33
C THR A 134 -44.20 -22.41 -35.99
N GLY A 135 -45.36 -23.02 -35.74
CA GLY A 135 -46.08 -22.88 -34.47
C GLY A 135 -45.34 -23.43 -33.24
N VAL A 136 -44.40 -24.38 -33.40
CA VAL A 136 -43.50 -24.81 -32.31
C VAL A 136 -42.41 -23.78 -32.08
N ILE A 137 -41.78 -23.29 -33.15
CA ILE A 137 -40.65 -22.34 -33.08
C ILE A 137 -41.05 -21.00 -32.46
N GLU A 138 -42.28 -20.56 -32.65
CA GLU A 138 -42.78 -19.28 -32.15
C GLU A 138 -43.23 -19.31 -30.67
N ARG A 139 -43.22 -20.47 -29.99
CA ARG A 139 -43.61 -20.55 -28.59
C ARG A 139 -42.61 -19.81 -27.69
N PRO A 140 -43.06 -18.85 -26.85
CA PRO A 140 -42.16 -18.10 -25.97
C PRO A 140 -41.44 -19.02 -24.98
N GLY A 141 -40.12 -18.89 -24.86
CA GLY A 141 -39.31 -19.60 -23.84
C GLY A 141 -39.05 -21.08 -24.11
N ILE A 142 -39.44 -21.62 -25.27
CA ILE A 142 -39.13 -22.99 -25.65
C ILE A 142 -37.62 -23.18 -25.85
N THR A 143 -37.08 -24.30 -25.38
CA THR A 143 -35.65 -24.60 -25.53
C THR A 143 -35.37 -25.22 -26.89
N LEU A 144 -34.12 -25.13 -27.34
CA LEU A 144 -33.71 -25.73 -28.61
C LEU A 144 -33.96 -27.25 -28.63
N ASP A 145 -33.69 -27.92 -27.51
CA ASP A 145 -33.92 -29.37 -27.37
C ASP A 145 -35.40 -29.73 -27.56
N THR A 146 -36.32 -28.94 -26.99
CA THR A 146 -37.76 -29.16 -27.16
C THR A 146 -38.22 -28.87 -28.58
N ILE A 147 -37.70 -27.81 -29.23
CA ILE A 147 -38.01 -27.55 -30.65
C ILE A 147 -37.62 -28.76 -31.51
N LEU A 148 -36.41 -29.28 -31.36
CA LEU A 148 -35.92 -30.40 -32.18
C LEU A 148 -36.74 -31.67 -31.95
N GLY A 149 -37.10 -31.99 -30.70
CA GLY A 149 -37.94 -33.15 -30.39
C GLY A 149 -39.38 -33.04 -30.92
N GLU A 150 -40.00 -31.87 -30.80
CA GLU A 150 -41.35 -31.65 -31.32
C GLU A 150 -41.37 -31.64 -32.86
N VAL A 151 -40.38 -31.02 -33.51
CA VAL A 151 -40.30 -31.03 -34.99
C VAL A 151 -40.05 -32.44 -35.52
N ALA A 152 -39.18 -33.23 -34.88
CA ALA A 152 -39.03 -34.64 -35.23
C ALA A 152 -40.36 -35.42 -35.13
N SER A 153 -41.22 -35.09 -34.16
CA SER A 153 -42.53 -35.73 -34.00
C SER A 153 -43.57 -35.27 -35.04
N ILE A 154 -43.40 -34.09 -35.63
CA ILE A 154 -44.31 -33.52 -36.64
C ILE A 154 -43.95 -34.02 -38.05
N LEU A 155 -42.66 -34.20 -38.33
CA LEU A 155 -42.14 -34.56 -39.65
C LEU A 155 -42.88 -35.73 -40.33
N PRO A 156 -43.15 -36.87 -39.67
CA PRO A 156 -43.84 -38.01 -40.30
C PRO A 156 -45.18 -37.66 -40.97
N ALA A 157 -45.90 -36.64 -40.49
CA ALA A 157 -47.18 -36.21 -41.05
C ALA A 157 -47.11 -35.72 -42.52
N GLY A 158 -45.91 -35.33 -42.99
CA GLY A 158 -45.70 -34.82 -44.34
C GLY A 158 -45.49 -35.89 -45.41
N TRP A 159 -45.30 -37.15 -45.01
CA TRP A 159 -45.01 -38.26 -45.92
C TRP A 159 -46.30 -38.92 -46.41
N ILE A 160 -46.24 -39.66 -47.53
CA ILE A 160 -47.39 -40.38 -48.11
C ILE A 160 -47.97 -41.40 -47.13
N TYR A 161 -47.10 -42.02 -46.32
CA TYR A 161 -47.47 -43.00 -45.29
C TYR A 161 -47.12 -42.48 -43.88
N PRO A 162 -47.86 -41.50 -43.33
CA PRO A 162 -47.54 -40.92 -42.02
C PRO A 162 -47.51 -41.92 -40.87
N GLY A 163 -48.41 -42.90 -40.91
CA GLY A 163 -48.49 -43.96 -39.91
C GLY A 163 -47.30 -44.93 -39.98
N ASP A 164 -46.52 -44.92 -41.05
CA ASP A 164 -45.34 -45.76 -41.21
C ASP A 164 -44.02 -44.98 -41.15
N ALA A 165 -44.07 -43.65 -41.33
CA ALA A 165 -42.92 -42.77 -41.22
C ALA A 165 -42.53 -42.51 -39.76
N SER A 166 -41.23 -42.39 -39.52
CA SER A 166 -40.64 -41.94 -38.27
C SER A 166 -39.43 -41.07 -38.58
N ALA A 167 -39.10 -40.11 -37.71
CA ALA A 167 -38.03 -39.16 -37.97
C ALA A 167 -37.04 -39.07 -36.81
N ARG A 168 -35.81 -38.67 -37.10
CA ARG A 168 -34.78 -38.34 -36.12
C ARG A 168 -34.08 -37.07 -36.56
N ILE A 169 -33.93 -36.13 -35.64
CA ILE A 169 -33.03 -34.99 -35.83
C ILE A 169 -31.80 -35.21 -34.98
N THR A 170 -30.62 -34.92 -35.53
CA THR A 170 -29.36 -34.95 -34.79
C THR A 170 -28.73 -33.57 -34.82
N LEU A 171 -28.15 -33.14 -33.70
CA LEU A 171 -27.42 -31.87 -33.57
C LEU A 171 -26.27 -32.03 -32.58
N ASP A 172 -25.05 -31.73 -33.00
CA ASP A 172 -23.82 -31.81 -32.16
C ASP A 172 -23.69 -33.14 -31.37
N GLY A 173 -24.07 -34.27 -31.99
CA GLY A 173 -23.99 -35.60 -31.38
C GLY A 173 -25.14 -35.97 -30.44
N ARG A 174 -26.15 -35.10 -30.26
CA ARG A 174 -27.40 -35.42 -29.57
C ARG A 174 -28.47 -35.84 -30.58
N GLU A 175 -29.30 -36.80 -30.20
CA GLU A 175 -30.40 -37.33 -31.03
C GLU A 175 -31.76 -36.98 -30.45
N TYR A 176 -32.69 -36.59 -31.33
CA TYR A 176 -34.07 -36.23 -31.04
C TYR A 176 -35.00 -37.09 -31.93
N PRO A 177 -35.30 -38.32 -31.53
CA PRO A 177 -36.15 -39.22 -32.31
C PRO A 177 -37.65 -38.95 -32.08
N SER A 178 -38.47 -39.20 -33.11
CA SER A 178 -39.92 -39.26 -33.00
C SER A 178 -40.36 -40.55 -32.28
N THR A 179 -41.60 -40.59 -31.81
CA THR A 179 -42.16 -41.80 -31.21
C THR A 179 -42.12 -42.97 -32.20
N GLY A 180 -41.56 -44.11 -31.78
CA GLY A 180 -41.50 -45.33 -32.60
C GLY A 180 -40.43 -45.32 -33.71
N PHE A 181 -39.43 -44.44 -33.62
CA PHE A 181 -38.31 -44.41 -34.56
C PHE A 181 -37.55 -45.73 -34.62
N CYS A 182 -37.32 -46.23 -35.83
CA CYS A 182 -36.41 -47.34 -36.11
C CYS A 182 -35.61 -47.08 -37.38
N GLU A 183 -34.34 -47.50 -37.38
CA GLU A 183 -33.51 -47.44 -38.58
C GLU A 183 -33.84 -48.60 -39.50
N THR A 184 -34.18 -48.27 -40.75
CA THR A 184 -34.47 -49.24 -41.80
C THR A 184 -33.66 -48.92 -43.06
N SER A 185 -33.63 -49.85 -44.01
CA SER A 185 -33.05 -49.62 -45.35
C SER A 185 -33.80 -48.54 -46.15
N TRP A 186 -35.05 -48.25 -45.77
CA TRP A 186 -35.91 -47.24 -46.36
C TRP A 186 -35.82 -45.93 -45.59
N ARG A 187 -34.68 -45.23 -45.78
CA ARG A 187 -34.37 -43.97 -45.11
C ARG A 187 -33.96 -42.88 -46.09
N GLN A 188 -34.27 -41.65 -45.75
CA GLN A 188 -33.71 -40.46 -46.38
C GLN A 188 -33.22 -39.47 -45.33
N GLU A 189 -32.21 -38.69 -45.69
CA GLU A 189 -31.55 -37.76 -44.79
C GLU A 189 -31.22 -36.46 -45.51
N SER A 190 -31.28 -35.36 -44.77
CA SER A 190 -30.85 -34.04 -45.23
C SER A 190 -29.88 -33.42 -44.21
N PRO A 191 -28.74 -32.86 -44.65
CA PRO A 191 -27.77 -32.27 -43.74
C PRO A 191 -28.33 -31.00 -43.09
N LEU A 192 -28.19 -30.91 -41.78
CA LEU A 192 -28.53 -29.71 -41.03
C LEU A 192 -27.30 -28.80 -41.00
N ILE A 193 -27.41 -27.65 -41.68
CA ILE A 193 -26.32 -26.68 -41.84
C ILE A 193 -26.52 -25.50 -40.88
N VAL A 194 -25.51 -25.23 -40.06
CA VAL A 194 -25.45 -24.07 -39.14
C VAL A 194 -24.13 -23.35 -39.41
N HIS A 195 -24.20 -22.06 -39.73
CA HIS A 195 -23.07 -21.21 -40.11
C HIS A 195 -22.20 -21.81 -41.23
N GLY A 196 -22.84 -22.40 -42.23
CA GLY A 196 -22.17 -23.02 -43.38
C GLY A 196 -21.43 -24.33 -43.08
N ARG A 197 -21.62 -24.91 -41.88
CA ARG A 197 -21.05 -26.22 -41.50
C ARG A 197 -22.17 -27.21 -41.19
N ILE A 198 -21.94 -28.48 -41.51
CA ILE A 198 -22.86 -29.57 -41.13
C ILE A 198 -22.76 -29.75 -39.61
N ALA A 199 -23.80 -29.34 -38.89
CA ALA A 199 -23.91 -29.48 -37.43
C ALA A 199 -24.73 -30.71 -37.02
N GLY A 200 -25.39 -31.36 -37.99
CA GLY A 200 -26.22 -32.53 -37.77
C GLY A 200 -26.96 -32.95 -39.04
N ARG A 201 -28.03 -33.72 -38.88
CA ARG A 201 -28.89 -34.16 -39.99
C ARG A 201 -30.32 -34.37 -39.53
N VAL A 202 -31.26 -34.20 -40.45
CA VAL A 202 -32.67 -34.59 -40.33
C VAL A 202 -32.84 -35.88 -41.10
N GLU A 203 -33.40 -36.90 -40.47
CA GLU A 203 -33.60 -38.24 -41.03
C GLU A 203 -35.07 -38.63 -40.94
N VAL A 204 -35.59 -39.28 -41.99
CA VAL A 204 -36.92 -39.89 -42.01
C VAL A 204 -36.82 -41.32 -42.55
N CYS A 205 -37.44 -42.27 -41.86
CA CYS A 205 -37.43 -43.69 -42.17
C CYS A 205 -38.86 -44.23 -42.24
N TYR A 206 -39.14 -45.14 -43.18
CA TYR A 206 -40.35 -45.96 -43.17
C TYR A 206 -40.11 -47.27 -42.43
N ARG A 207 -41.09 -47.72 -41.63
CA ARG A 207 -40.96 -48.97 -40.84
C ARG A 207 -41.13 -50.22 -41.69
N ASN A 208 -41.93 -50.15 -42.75
CA ASN A 208 -42.18 -51.26 -43.66
C ASN A 208 -41.69 -50.94 -45.09
N GLU A 209 -41.43 -51.97 -45.90
CA GLU A 209 -41.16 -51.78 -47.32
C GLU A 209 -42.44 -51.43 -48.07
N HIS A 210 -42.38 -50.39 -48.91
CA HIS A 210 -43.47 -49.98 -49.80
C HIS A 210 -43.12 -50.28 -51.26
N PRO A 211 -44.11 -50.39 -52.17
CA PRO A 211 -43.85 -50.55 -53.60
C PRO A 211 -42.98 -49.40 -54.12
N ARG A 212 -41.96 -49.72 -54.92
CA ARG A 212 -41.14 -48.70 -55.57
C ARG A 212 -42.02 -47.92 -56.55
N MET A 213 -42.19 -46.63 -56.29
CA MET A 213 -42.68 -45.68 -57.28
C MET A 213 -41.62 -45.50 -58.38
N ASP A 214 -42.00 -45.00 -59.55
CA ASP A 214 -41.06 -44.74 -60.67
C ASP A 214 -39.89 -43.82 -60.28
N GLU A 215 -40.03 -43.03 -59.20
CA GLU A 215 -39.04 -42.07 -58.70
C GLU A 215 -38.18 -42.57 -57.52
N GLY A 216 -38.36 -43.83 -57.10
CA GLY A 216 -37.63 -44.44 -55.97
C GLY A 216 -38.46 -44.55 -54.67
N PRO A 217 -37.79 -44.73 -53.51
CA PRO A 217 -38.48 -45.06 -52.24
C PRO A 217 -39.23 -43.89 -51.60
N PHE A 218 -38.90 -42.66 -51.99
CA PHE A 218 -39.52 -41.41 -51.55
C PHE A 218 -39.79 -40.54 -52.78
N LEU A 219 -40.90 -39.80 -52.75
CA LEU A 219 -41.28 -38.86 -53.81
C LEU A 219 -40.34 -37.64 -53.87
N THR A 220 -40.31 -36.98 -55.02
CA THR A 220 -39.58 -35.72 -55.20
C THR A 220 -40.02 -34.65 -54.19
N GLU A 221 -41.32 -34.58 -53.89
CA GLU A 221 -41.88 -33.64 -52.91
C GLU A 221 -41.41 -33.95 -51.48
N GLU A 222 -41.28 -35.23 -51.11
CA GLU A 222 -40.82 -35.65 -49.77
C GLU A 222 -39.35 -35.32 -49.56
N ARG A 223 -38.53 -35.44 -50.61
CA ARG A 223 -37.11 -35.00 -50.60
C ARG A 223 -37.02 -33.48 -50.47
N SER A 224 -37.84 -32.75 -51.22
CA SER A 224 -37.89 -31.28 -51.11
C SER A 224 -38.36 -30.80 -49.73
N LEU A 225 -39.29 -31.53 -49.09
CA LEU A 225 -39.79 -31.19 -47.76
C LEU A 225 -38.71 -31.36 -46.68
N ILE A 226 -37.98 -32.48 -46.66
CA ILE A 226 -36.93 -32.70 -45.66
C ILE A 226 -35.79 -31.68 -45.80
N ASP A 227 -35.43 -31.30 -47.03
CA ASP A 227 -34.45 -30.25 -47.30
C ASP A 227 -34.93 -28.88 -46.82
N THR A 228 -36.19 -28.54 -47.09
CA THR A 228 -36.80 -27.27 -46.62
C THR A 228 -36.85 -27.20 -45.10
N VAL A 229 -37.14 -28.32 -44.43
CA VAL A 229 -37.16 -28.40 -42.97
C VAL A 229 -35.74 -28.27 -42.40
N ALA A 230 -34.77 -28.97 -42.97
CA ALA A 230 -33.37 -28.89 -42.55
C ALA A 230 -32.82 -27.46 -42.67
N GLU A 231 -33.11 -26.77 -43.78
CA GLU A 231 -32.71 -25.36 -43.98
C GLU A 231 -33.35 -24.43 -42.94
N ARG A 232 -34.67 -24.55 -42.71
CA ARG A 232 -35.39 -23.73 -41.74
C ARG A 232 -34.88 -23.96 -40.31
N LEU A 233 -34.66 -25.22 -39.93
CA LEU A 233 -34.09 -25.56 -38.62
C LEU A 233 -32.68 -24.99 -38.46
N GLY A 234 -31.85 -25.03 -39.50
CA GLY A 234 -30.53 -24.42 -39.52
C GLY A 234 -30.57 -22.94 -39.11
N ARG A 235 -31.42 -22.14 -39.78
CA ARG A 235 -31.60 -20.70 -39.46
C ARG A 235 -32.13 -20.46 -38.04
N VAL A 236 -33.04 -21.32 -37.56
CA VAL A 236 -33.57 -21.21 -36.19
C VAL A 236 -32.49 -21.49 -35.15
N ILE A 237 -31.66 -22.50 -35.38
CA ILE A 237 -30.54 -22.85 -34.49
C ILE A 237 -29.53 -21.69 -34.42
N GLU A 238 -29.17 -21.10 -35.57
CA GLU A 238 -28.29 -19.92 -35.62
C GLU A 238 -28.84 -18.77 -34.76
N ARG A 239 -30.12 -18.43 -34.94
CA ARG A 239 -30.78 -17.36 -34.19
C ARG A 239 -30.78 -17.63 -32.68
N VAL A 240 -31.19 -18.82 -32.26
CA VAL A 240 -31.27 -19.19 -30.84
C VAL A 240 -29.89 -19.21 -30.18
N ARG A 241 -28.86 -19.67 -30.88
CA ARG A 241 -27.47 -19.65 -30.38
C ARG A 241 -26.93 -18.22 -30.28
N ALA A 242 -27.20 -17.36 -31.26
CA ALA A 242 -26.78 -15.96 -31.25
C ALA A 242 -27.40 -15.20 -30.06
N ASP A 243 -28.71 -15.35 -29.84
CA ASP A 243 -29.41 -14.71 -28.71
C ASP A 243 -28.85 -15.19 -27.37
N LYS A 244 -28.60 -16.49 -27.23
CA LYS A 244 -28.00 -17.05 -26.01
C LYS A 244 -26.59 -16.50 -25.77
N ALA A 245 -25.73 -16.50 -26.80
CA ALA A 245 -24.38 -15.98 -26.71
C ALA A 245 -24.35 -14.48 -26.37
N LEU A 246 -25.27 -13.70 -26.93
CA LEU A 246 -25.42 -12.29 -26.60
C LEU A 246 -25.79 -12.08 -25.12
N ARG A 247 -26.76 -12.84 -24.61
CA ARG A 247 -27.15 -12.79 -23.18
C ARG A 247 -25.99 -13.17 -22.26
N GLU A 248 -25.28 -14.26 -22.55
CA GLU A 248 -24.12 -14.68 -21.77
C GLU A 248 -23.00 -13.63 -21.79
N SER A 249 -22.77 -13.00 -22.96
CA SER A 249 -21.81 -11.90 -23.08
C SER A 249 -22.25 -10.65 -22.29
N GLU A 250 -23.53 -10.30 -22.32
CA GLU A 250 -24.09 -9.16 -21.57
C GLU A 250 -24.00 -9.39 -20.05
N GLU A 251 -24.37 -10.58 -19.58
CA GLU A 251 -24.25 -10.97 -18.16
C GLU A 251 -22.79 -10.93 -17.71
N LYS A 252 -21.88 -11.46 -18.53
CA LYS A 252 -20.44 -11.40 -18.27
C LYS A 252 -19.94 -9.97 -18.17
N TYR A 253 -20.33 -9.09 -19.11
CA TYR A 253 -19.99 -7.66 -19.06
C TYR A 253 -20.52 -7.03 -17.76
N ARG A 254 -21.80 -7.25 -17.44
CA ARG A 254 -22.44 -6.69 -16.25
C ARG A 254 -21.74 -7.13 -14.96
N LEU A 255 -21.32 -8.38 -14.88
CA LEU A 255 -20.58 -8.90 -13.72
C LEU A 255 -19.18 -8.28 -13.60
N LEU A 256 -18.41 -8.27 -14.69
CA LEU A 256 -17.06 -7.68 -14.71
C LEU A 256 -17.09 -6.19 -14.39
N PHE A 257 -18.07 -5.48 -14.93
CA PHE A 257 -18.29 -4.06 -14.70
C PHE A 257 -18.57 -3.76 -13.23
N LYS A 258 -19.47 -4.54 -12.59
CA LYS A 258 -19.80 -4.38 -11.17
C LYS A 258 -18.63 -4.73 -10.24
N GLN A 259 -17.90 -5.80 -10.53
CA GLN A 259 -16.79 -6.28 -9.67
C GLN A 259 -15.47 -5.53 -9.89
N MET A 260 -15.41 -4.58 -10.81
CA MET A 260 -14.21 -3.79 -11.07
C MET A 260 -13.86 -2.94 -9.83
N LEU A 261 -12.67 -3.16 -9.27
CA LEU A 261 -12.18 -2.46 -8.08
C LEU A 261 -11.88 -0.98 -8.34
N GLU A 262 -11.48 -0.65 -9.57
CA GLU A 262 -11.33 0.74 -9.98
C GLU A 262 -12.71 1.36 -10.17
N SER A 263 -12.87 2.60 -9.72
CA SER A 263 -14.05 3.39 -10.09
C SER A 263 -14.05 3.58 -11.61
N TYR A 264 -15.19 3.33 -12.25
CA TYR A 264 -15.41 3.61 -13.67
C TYR A 264 -16.62 4.51 -13.81
N THR A 265 -16.49 5.57 -14.60
CA THR A 265 -17.59 6.45 -14.97
C THR A 265 -17.53 6.81 -16.45
N LEU A 266 -18.69 6.79 -17.10
CA LEU A 266 -18.87 7.17 -18.49
C LEU A 266 -19.80 8.39 -18.56
N TYR A 267 -19.34 9.43 -19.25
CA TYR A 267 -20.05 10.69 -19.40
C TYR A 267 -20.37 11.01 -20.86
N GLU A 268 -21.46 11.72 -21.07
CA GLU A 268 -21.79 12.45 -22.28
C GLU A 268 -21.26 13.86 -22.18
N VAL A 269 -20.51 14.31 -23.18
CA VAL A 269 -19.95 15.66 -23.20
C VAL A 269 -21.07 16.66 -23.54
N VAL A 270 -21.40 17.52 -22.58
CA VAL A 270 -22.36 18.62 -22.77
C VAL A 270 -21.61 19.80 -23.37
N ARG A 271 -22.09 20.29 -24.53
CA ARG A 271 -21.46 21.39 -25.27
C ARG A 271 -22.32 22.66 -25.25
N ASP A 272 -21.67 23.82 -25.31
CA ASP A 272 -22.34 25.10 -25.54
C ASP A 272 -22.75 25.29 -27.01
N SER A 273 -23.40 26.42 -27.31
CA SER A 273 -23.82 26.78 -28.67
C SER A 273 -22.65 27.01 -29.64
N GLU A 274 -21.43 27.18 -29.13
CA GLU A 274 -20.20 27.32 -29.92
C GLU A 274 -19.47 25.98 -30.10
N GLY A 275 -20.04 24.89 -29.55
CA GLY A 275 -19.51 23.53 -29.66
C GLY A 275 -18.43 23.18 -28.64
N ARG A 276 -18.15 24.02 -27.64
CA ARG A 276 -17.13 23.75 -26.62
C ARG A 276 -17.70 22.91 -25.47
N PRO A 277 -16.91 21.97 -24.90
CA PRO A 277 -17.33 21.20 -23.73
C PRO A 277 -17.47 22.10 -22.50
N VAL A 278 -18.67 22.13 -21.91
CA VAL A 278 -18.98 22.95 -20.72
C VAL A 278 -19.36 22.12 -19.49
N ASP A 279 -19.79 20.87 -19.69
CA ASP A 279 -20.12 19.96 -18.62
C ASP A 279 -20.11 18.49 -19.10
N TYR A 280 -20.31 17.54 -18.19
CA TYR A 280 -20.26 16.11 -18.45
C TYR A 280 -21.44 15.42 -17.78
N ARG A 281 -22.39 14.90 -18.55
CA ARG A 281 -23.56 14.21 -18.01
C ARG A 281 -23.24 12.75 -17.78
N LEU A 282 -23.40 12.25 -16.55
CA LEU A 282 -23.10 10.86 -16.22
C LEU A 282 -24.11 9.92 -16.88
N ILE A 283 -23.64 8.93 -17.63
CA ILE A 283 -24.48 7.94 -18.32
C ILE A 283 -24.41 6.60 -17.60
N GLU A 284 -23.22 6.23 -17.16
CA GLU A 284 -22.93 4.92 -16.58
C GLU A 284 -21.83 5.06 -15.52
N LEU A 285 -21.95 4.28 -14.45
CA LEU A 285 -20.94 4.15 -13.42
C LEU A 285 -21.01 2.75 -12.81
N ASN A 286 -19.87 2.25 -12.36
CA ASN A 286 -19.82 0.98 -11.64
C ASN A 286 -20.08 1.15 -10.13
N GLU A 287 -20.17 0.03 -9.43
CA GLU A 287 -20.44 -0.02 -7.98
C GLU A 287 -19.33 0.69 -7.18
N SER A 288 -18.07 0.45 -7.53
CA SER A 288 -16.92 1.15 -6.92
C SER A 288 -16.99 2.67 -7.07
N ALA A 289 -17.46 3.20 -8.22
CA ALA A 289 -17.67 4.64 -8.40
C ALA A 289 -18.85 5.18 -7.58
N ALA A 290 -19.93 4.43 -7.46
CA ALA A 290 -21.08 4.81 -6.64
C ALA A 290 -20.70 4.89 -5.15
N GLU A 291 -19.98 3.89 -4.64
CA GLU A 291 -19.42 3.90 -3.28
C GLU A 291 -18.45 5.06 -3.06
N LEU A 292 -17.59 5.34 -4.04
CA LEU A 292 -16.65 6.44 -4.00
C LEU A 292 -17.36 7.80 -3.88
N PHE A 293 -18.42 7.98 -4.64
CA PHE A 293 -19.22 9.20 -4.64
C PHE A 293 -20.18 9.28 -3.45
N GLY A 294 -20.43 8.17 -2.75
CA GLY A 294 -21.33 8.10 -1.60
C GLY A 294 -22.81 8.21 -1.95
N HIS A 295 -23.17 7.93 -3.22
CA HIS A 295 -24.52 8.05 -3.75
C HIS A 295 -24.90 6.80 -4.55
N SER A 296 -26.20 6.50 -4.62
CA SER A 296 -26.68 5.38 -5.44
C SER A 296 -26.51 5.67 -6.93
N GLN A 297 -26.38 4.60 -7.74
CA GLN A 297 -26.27 4.72 -9.20
C GLN A 297 -27.46 5.50 -9.80
N ASP A 298 -28.68 5.21 -9.33
CA ASP A 298 -29.93 5.83 -9.80
C ASP A 298 -30.00 7.34 -9.49
N GLU A 299 -29.36 7.80 -8.41
CA GLU A 299 -29.29 9.23 -8.07
C GLU A 299 -28.33 10.02 -8.95
N LEU A 300 -27.31 9.36 -9.51
CA LEU A 300 -26.21 10.02 -10.19
C LEU A 300 -26.35 9.99 -11.72
N ILE A 301 -26.90 8.92 -12.27
CA ILE A 301 -27.14 8.81 -13.72
C ILE A 301 -28.03 9.97 -14.19
N GLY A 302 -27.63 10.59 -15.30
CA GLY A 302 -28.31 11.72 -15.92
C GLY A 302 -27.95 13.09 -15.32
N ARG A 303 -27.26 13.15 -14.17
CA ARG A 303 -26.80 14.40 -13.58
C ARG A 303 -25.48 14.87 -14.19
N ARG A 304 -25.21 16.16 -14.10
CA ARG A 304 -23.98 16.78 -14.61
C ARG A 304 -22.88 16.72 -13.58
N LEU A 305 -21.67 16.42 -14.03
CA LEU A 305 -20.49 16.24 -13.20
C LEU A 305 -20.24 17.45 -12.30
N PHE A 306 -20.32 18.66 -12.85
CA PHE A 306 -20.04 19.86 -12.07
C PHE A 306 -21.18 20.30 -11.15
N ASP A 307 -22.37 19.70 -11.27
CA ASP A 307 -23.45 19.84 -10.30
C ASP A 307 -23.27 18.87 -9.12
N ILE A 308 -22.69 17.69 -9.37
CA ILE A 308 -22.35 16.70 -8.34
C ILE A 308 -21.09 17.15 -7.58
N PHE A 309 -20.05 17.59 -8.31
CA PHE A 309 -18.76 18.01 -7.75
C PHE A 309 -18.38 19.42 -8.22
N PRO A 310 -18.93 20.48 -7.58
CA PRO A 310 -18.63 21.86 -7.97
C PRO A 310 -17.15 22.24 -7.77
N ALA A 311 -16.51 21.67 -6.75
CA ALA A 311 -15.14 22.00 -6.35
C ALA A 311 -14.08 21.61 -7.39
N ILE A 312 -14.38 20.66 -8.28
CA ILE A 312 -13.43 20.22 -9.32
C ILE A 312 -13.60 20.98 -10.63
N ARG A 313 -14.59 21.88 -10.78
CA ARG A 313 -14.93 22.54 -12.05
C ARG A 313 -13.73 23.22 -12.72
N GLU A 314 -12.95 24.03 -11.99
CA GLU A 314 -11.78 24.72 -12.55
C GLU A 314 -10.68 23.75 -13.01
N GLY A 315 -10.37 22.72 -12.21
CA GLY A 315 -9.29 21.77 -12.51
C GLY A 315 -9.67 20.71 -13.53
N ALA A 316 -10.87 20.14 -13.42
CA ALA A 316 -11.38 19.11 -14.31
C ALA A 316 -11.84 19.68 -15.65
N GLY A 317 -12.34 20.92 -15.70
CA GLY A 317 -12.75 21.55 -16.96
C GLY A 317 -11.64 21.59 -18.02
N ALA A 318 -10.42 21.95 -17.61
CA ALA A 318 -9.26 21.98 -18.50
C ALA A 318 -8.85 20.57 -18.97
N ILE A 319 -8.67 19.63 -18.02
CA ILE A 319 -8.18 18.28 -18.33
C ILE A 319 -9.21 17.50 -19.16
N TYR A 320 -10.48 17.52 -18.74
CA TYR A 320 -11.51 16.69 -19.36
C TYR A 320 -11.90 17.28 -20.72
N GLY A 321 -11.86 18.62 -20.84
CA GLY A 321 -12.11 19.33 -22.09
C GLY A 321 -11.05 19.00 -23.13
N GLU A 322 -9.77 19.02 -22.73
CA GLU A 322 -8.64 18.63 -23.60
C GLU A 322 -8.82 17.20 -24.12
N VAL A 323 -9.14 16.22 -23.26
CA VAL A 323 -9.35 14.83 -23.70
C VAL A 323 -10.59 14.70 -24.59
N ALA A 324 -11.68 15.41 -24.27
CA ALA A 324 -12.91 15.37 -25.07
C ALA A 324 -12.72 15.92 -26.49
N GLU A 325 -11.86 16.93 -26.67
CA GLU A 325 -11.56 17.56 -27.96
C GLU A 325 -10.47 16.81 -28.74
N THR A 326 -9.33 16.54 -28.10
CA THR A 326 -8.15 15.94 -28.75
C THR A 326 -8.24 14.43 -28.90
N GLY A 327 -8.96 13.76 -27.99
CA GLY A 327 -8.97 12.31 -27.86
C GLY A 327 -7.69 11.69 -27.29
N LEU A 328 -6.71 12.50 -26.86
CA LEU A 328 -5.48 12.00 -26.24
C LEU A 328 -5.76 11.55 -24.80
N THR A 329 -5.44 10.30 -24.48
CA THR A 329 -5.60 9.75 -23.13
C THR A 329 -4.69 10.49 -22.14
N VAL A 330 -5.24 10.86 -20.98
CA VAL A 330 -4.51 11.53 -19.91
C VAL A 330 -4.54 10.69 -18.64
N GLN A 331 -3.34 10.44 -18.09
CA GLN A 331 -3.17 9.87 -16.76
C GLN A 331 -2.70 10.95 -15.78
N ARG A 332 -3.44 11.13 -14.67
CA ARG A 332 -3.14 12.15 -13.67
C ARG A 332 -3.36 11.65 -12.25
N ARG A 333 -2.44 12.01 -11.36
CA ARG A 333 -2.58 11.81 -9.92
C ARG A 333 -3.01 13.13 -9.29
N LEU A 334 -4.18 13.12 -8.67
CA LEU A 334 -4.82 14.31 -8.14
C LEU A 334 -5.18 14.07 -6.68
N ARG A 335 -5.06 15.11 -5.87
CA ARG A 335 -5.56 15.11 -4.50
C ARG A 335 -6.91 15.79 -4.51
N GLU A 336 -7.94 15.07 -4.06
CA GLU A 336 -9.28 15.66 -3.96
C GLU A 336 -9.28 16.74 -2.86
N PRO A 337 -9.66 17.99 -3.15
CA PRO A 337 -9.62 19.08 -2.18
C PRO A 337 -10.50 18.85 -0.94
N GLY A 338 -11.63 18.15 -1.10
CA GLY A 338 -12.62 17.90 -0.05
C GLY A 338 -12.17 16.86 0.97
N SER A 339 -11.95 15.61 0.55
CA SER A 339 -11.54 14.52 1.46
C SER A 339 -10.03 14.50 1.75
N GLY A 340 -9.23 15.16 0.92
CA GLY A 340 -7.77 15.08 0.97
C GLY A 340 -7.17 13.75 0.49
N ARG A 341 -8.00 12.83 -0.04
CA ARG A 341 -7.61 11.55 -0.63
C ARG A 341 -6.87 11.75 -1.95
N TRP A 342 -6.04 10.78 -2.31
CA TRP A 342 -5.28 10.77 -3.56
C TRP A 342 -5.87 9.76 -4.53
N TYR A 343 -6.14 10.22 -5.75
CA TYR A 343 -6.66 9.41 -6.84
C TYR A 343 -5.70 9.41 -8.01
N GLU A 344 -5.50 8.25 -8.62
CA GLU A 344 -4.91 8.11 -9.94
C GLU A 344 -6.04 7.93 -10.95
N LEU A 345 -6.21 8.92 -11.82
CA LEU A 345 -7.25 8.97 -12.83
C LEU A 345 -6.67 8.69 -14.21
N HIS A 346 -7.36 7.85 -14.99
CA HIS A 346 -7.13 7.67 -16.42
C HIS A 346 -8.37 8.15 -17.15
N ILE A 347 -8.19 9.15 -18.01
CA ILE A 347 -9.27 9.84 -18.70
C ILE A 347 -9.06 9.63 -20.19
N TYR A 348 -10.06 9.09 -20.88
CA TYR A 348 -9.98 8.78 -22.29
C TYR A 348 -11.33 8.94 -22.98
N ARG A 349 -11.29 9.00 -24.32
CA ARG A 349 -12.47 9.16 -25.17
C ARG A 349 -12.77 7.83 -25.89
N PRO A 350 -13.72 7.01 -25.41
CA PRO A 350 -14.04 5.74 -26.05
C PRO A 350 -14.67 5.93 -27.43
N GLU A 351 -15.53 6.93 -27.58
CA GLU A 351 -16.16 7.32 -28.84
C GLU A 351 -16.39 8.85 -28.88
N PRO A 352 -16.54 9.46 -30.06
CA PRO A 352 -16.80 10.89 -30.17
C PRO A 352 -18.03 11.32 -29.35
N GLY A 353 -17.85 12.30 -28.45
CA GLY A 353 -18.93 12.79 -27.58
C GLY A 353 -19.08 12.06 -26.25
N ARG A 354 -18.31 10.99 -26.00
CA ARG A 354 -18.24 10.30 -24.71
C ARG A 354 -16.90 10.50 -24.02
N LEU A 355 -16.90 10.54 -22.70
CA LEU A 355 -15.68 10.59 -21.89
C LEU A 355 -15.73 9.50 -20.83
N ALA A 356 -14.72 8.63 -20.78
CA ALA A 356 -14.59 7.61 -19.75
C ALA A 356 -13.48 7.99 -18.78
N ILE A 357 -13.73 7.75 -17.50
CA ILE A 357 -12.78 8.00 -16.42
C ILE A 357 -12.70 6.75 -15.57
N THR A 358 -11.50 6.17 -15.46
CA THR A 358 -11.19 5.21 -14.41
C THR A 358 -10.39 5.88 -13.30
N GLY A 359 -10.67 5.51 -12.06
CA GLY A 359 -10.03 6.10 -10.89
C GLY A 359 -9.68 5.05 -9.84
N GLN A 360 -8.42 5.06 -9.41
CA GLN A 360 -7.92 4.23 -8.31
C GLN A 360 -7.59 5.11 -7.10
N ASP A 361 -8.05 4.72 -5.91
CA ASP A 361 -7.61 5.34 -4.66
C ASP A 361 -6.18 4.87 -4.31
N ILE A 362 -5.24 5.82 -4.33
CA ILE A 362 -3.82 5.59 -4.01
C ILE A 362 -3.43 6.23 -2.67
N THR A 363 -4.40 6.54 -1.81
CA THR A 363 -4.18 7.24 -0.54
C THR A 363 -3.28 6.45 0.40
N GLU A 364 -3.54 5.15 0.58
CA GLU A 364 -2.73 4.30 1.46
C GLU A 364 -1.31 4.13 0.93
N GLN A 365 -1.14 3.99 -0.39
CA GLN A 365 0.16 3.98 -1.03
C GLN A 365 0.93 5.28 -0.76
N LYS A 366 0.27 6.44 -0.89
CA LYS A 366 0.88 7.75 -0.63
C LYS A 366 1.23 7.96 0.84
N LYS A 367 0.41 7.45 1.77
CA LYS A 367 0.71 7.46 3.21
C LYS A 367 1.92 6.59 3.52
N ALA A 368 2.00 5.39 2.97
CA ALA A 368 3.12 4.48 3.16
C ALA A 368 4.43 5.05 2.59
N GLU A 369 4.39 5.59 1.37
CA GLU A 369 5.54 6.26 0.73
C GLU A 369 6.03 7.44 1.58
N ARG A 370 5.10 8.25 2.10
CA ARG A 370 5.45 9.39 2.96
C ARG A 370 6.01 8.93 4.29
N ALA A 371 5.41 7.93 4.94
CA ALA A 371 5.88 7.39 6.21
C ALA A 371 7.28 6.78 6.05
N LEU A 372 7.54 6.06 4.96
CA LEU A 372 8.86 5.53 4.63
C LEU A 372 9.87 6.66 4.46
N ARG A 373 9.54 7.69 3.68
CA ARG A 373 10.41 8.85 3.44
C ARG A 373 10.68 9.66 4.71
N GLU A 374 9.68 9.83 5.57
CA GLU A 374 9.85 10.49 6.87
C GLU A 374 10.70 9.65 7.83
N SER A 375 10.52 8.32 7.82
CA SER A 375 11.37 7.39 8.58
C SER A 375 12.81 7.41 8.10
N GLU A 376 13.07 7.34 6.78
CA GLU A 376 14.41 7.47 6.20
C GLU A 376 15.07 8.79 6.57
N ARG A 377 14.35 9.91 6.45
CA ARG A 377 14.87 11.23 6.85
C ARG A 377 15.20 11.27 8.34
N ARG A 378 14.34 10.68 9.18
CA ARG A 378 14.57 10.62 10.63
C ARG A 378 15.78 9.76 10.96
N PHE A 379 15.90 8.56 10.36
CA PHE A 379 17.05 7.68 10.53
C PHE A 379 18.34 8.36 10.08
N ARG A 380 18.36 8.92 8.87
CA ARG A 380 19.52 9.65 8.33
C ARG A 380 19.92 10.82 9.23
N GLY A 381 18.93 11.58 9.71
CA GLY A 381 19.17 12.68 10.64
C GLY A 381 19.78 12.24 11.98
N ILE A 382 19.35 11.10 12.54
CA ILE A 382 19.93 10.55 13.78
C ILE A 382 21.34 10.03 13.51
N PHE A 383 21.52 9.25 12.45
CA PHE A 383 22.79 8.65 12.08
C PHE A 383 23.85 9.74 11.85
N GLU A 384 23.58 10.69 10.95
CA GLU A 384 24.55 11.73 10.55
C GLU A 384 24.87 12.74 11.67
N LYS A 385 23.90 13.09 12.52
CA LYS A 385 24.05 14.16 13.53
C LYS A 385 24.34 13.67 14.94
N ALA A 386 24.42 12.35 15.18
CA ALA A 386 24.76 11.85 16.50
C ALA A 386 26.17 12.29 16.91
N GLY A 387 26.29 12.84 18.12
CA GLY A 387 27.59 13.21 18.72
C GLY A 387 28.42 12.01 19.18
N ILE A 388 27.87 10.80 19.09
CA ILE A 388 28.57 9.53 19.31
C ILE A 388 28.95 8.89 17.97
N GLY A 389 29.96 8.03 17.99
CA GLY A 389 30.31 7.22 16.84
C GLY A 389 29.30 6.09 16.66
N ILE A 390 28.70 5.98 15.48
CA ILE A 390 27.81 4.87 15.10
C ILE A 390 28.41 4.22 13.85
N ALA A 391 28.60 2.91 13.90
CA ALA A 391 29.02 2.10 12.77
C ALA A 391 28.07 0.92 12.57
N LEU A 392 27.71 0.66 11.32
CA LEU A 392 27.14 -0.62 10.91
C LEU A 392 28.27 -1.57 10.60
N VAL A 393 28.10 -2.81 11.07
CA VAL A 393 29.11 -3.84 10.98
C VAL A 393 28.47 -5.11 10.45
N ASP A 394 29.12 -5.75 9.48
CA ASP A 394 28.65 -7.02 8.91
C ASP A 394 28.88 -8.21 9.89
N PRO A 395 28.35 -9.40 9.60
CA PRO A 395 28.60 -10.59 10.42
C PRO A 395 30.07 -11.03 10.49
N GLN A 396 30.91 -10.58 9.54
CA GLN A 396 32.36 -10.78 9.53
C GLN A 396 33.11 -9.70 10.34
N LYS A 397 32.37 -8.83 11.04
CA LYS A 397 32.87 -7.75 11.89
C LYS A 397 33.63 -6.64 11.12
N ARG A 398 33.38 -6.51 9.81
CA ARG A 398 33.85 -5.39 8.99
C ARG A 398 32.89 -4.23 9.08
N ILE A 399 33.41 -3.02 9.13
CA ILE A 399 32.59 -1.81 9.14
C ILE A 399 32.02 -1.65 7.73
N THR A 400 30.70 -1.54 7.60
CA THR A 400 30.02 -1.35 6.32
C THR A 400 29.53 0.06 6.13
N GLU A 401 29.24 0.79 7.20
CA GLU A 401 28.90 2.21 7.17
C GLU A 401 29.33 2.83 8.49
N ALA A 402 29.73 4.10 8.48
CA ALA A 402 30.07 4.84 9.69
C ALA A 402 29.53 6.26 9.60
N ASN A 403 28.98 6.76 10.70
CA ASN A 403 28.50 8.13 10.73
C ASN A 403 29.67 9.14 10.85
N PRO A 404 29.42 10.44 10.60
CA PRO A 404 30.44 11.48 10.76
C PRO A 404 31.03 11.54 12.17
N GLY A 405 30.24 11.24 13.21
CA GLY A 405 30.73 11.15 14.59
C GLY A 405 31.82 10.09 14.77
N PHE A 406 31.66 8.93 14.14
CA PHE A 406 32.62 7.82 14.18
C PHE A 406 33.88 8.18 13.37
N VAL A 407 33.71 8.75 12.17
CA VAL A 407 34.81 9.25 11.33
C VAL A 407 35.67 10.27 12.09
N ASN A 408 35.03 11.27 12.71
CA ASN A 408 35.73 12.32 13.46
C ASN A 408 36.41 11.78 14.73
N MET A 409 35.76 10.85 15.44
CA MET A 409 36.30 10.25 16.67
C MET A 409 37.59 9.45 16.40
N PHE A 410 37.61 8.64 15.33
CA PHE A 410 38.75 7.77 15.06
C PHE A 410 39.75 8.35 14.05
N GLY A 411 39.36 9.39 13.28
CA GLY A 411 40.23 10.08 12.33
C GLY A 411 40.49 9.35 11.02
N TYR A 412 39.78 8.25 10.75
CA TYR A 412 39.82 7.53 9.48
C TYR A 412 38.74 8.05 8.53
N SER A 413 39.05 8.10 7.24
CA SER A 413 38.03 8.37 6.20
C SER A 413 36.99 7.26 6.15
N GLU A 414 35.82 7.56 5.57
CA GLU A 414 34.76 6.57 5.41
C GLU A 414 35.24 5.37 4.58
N GLU A 415 35.97 5.59 3.51
CA GLU A 415 36.52 4.53 2.65
C GLU A 415 37.55 3.65 3.39
N GLU A 416 38.40 4.26 4.23
CA GLU A 416 39.35 3.52 5.07
C GLU A 416 38.60 2.65 6.10
N LEU A 417 37.59 3.22 6.76
CA LEU A 417 36.77 2.49 7.74
C LEU A 417 36.07 1.29 7.11
N HIS A 418 35.53 1.42 5.90
CA HIS A 418 34.88 0.31 5.17
C HIS A 418 35.82 -0.89 4.94
N ALA A 419 37.12 -0.63 4.79
CA ALA A 419 38.12 -1.68 4.61
C ALA A 419 38.58 -2.32 5.93
N MET A 420 38.29 -1.68 7.07
CA MET A 420 38.77 -2.07 8.40
C MET A 420 37.83 -3.05 9.09
N HIS A 421 38.41 -3.89 9.93
CA HIS A 421 37.66 -4.72 10.87
C HIS A 421 37.49 -3.94 12.19
N PHE A 422 36.31 -3.99 12.80
CA PHE A 422 36.01 -3.17 14.00
C PHE A 422 37.03 -3.36 15.14
N ARG A 423 37.58 -4.58 15.28
CA ARG A 423 38.62 -4.90 16.28
C ARG A 423 39.97 -4.21 16.07
N ASP A 424 40.24 -3.68 14.88
CA ASP A 424 41.50 -2.99 14.60
C ASP A 424 41.55 -1.59 15.24
N LEU A 425 40.38 -1.08 15.65
CA LEU A 425 40.27 0.17 16.41
C LEU A 425 40.52 -0.04 17.92
N ILE A 426 40.59 -1.28 18.42
CA ILE A 426 40.76 -1.57 19.85
C ILE A 426 42.25 -1.53 20.20
N TYR A 427 42.59 -0.90 21.32
CA TYR A 427 43.97 -0.85 21.83
C TYR A 427 44.51 -2.27 22.11
N LEU A 428 45.68 -2.59 21.56
CA LEU A 428 46.23 -3.96 21.49
C LEU A 428 46.22 -4.74 22.83
N PRO A 429 46.65 -4.17 23.98
CA PRO A 429 46.56 -4.86 25.27
C PRO A 429 45.15 -5.28 25.68
N ASP A 430 44.12 -4.52 25.28
CA ASP A 430 42.71 -4.85 25.56
C ASP A 430 42.15 -5.86 24.54
N ARG A 431 42.84 -6.06 23.39
CA ARG A 431 42.49 -7.01 22.32
C ARG A 431 42.84 -8.45 22.65
N GLU A 432 43.90 -8.68 23.45
CA GLU A 432 44.48 -9.99 23.74
C GLU A 432 43.96 -10.63 25.06
N GLY A 433 43.23 -9.88 25.89
CA GLY A 433 42.88 -10.30 27.26
C GLY A 433 41.42 -10.71 27.55
N ALA A 434 40.49 -10.68 26.58
CA ALA A 434 39.05 -10.82 26.89
C ALA A 434 38.26 -11.73 25.92
N GLU A 435 37.57 -12.75 26.47
CA GLU A 435 36.56 -13.57 25.76
C GLU A 435 35.32 -12.76 25.37
N SER A 436 35.02 -11.68 26.11
CA SER A 436 33.93 -10.74 25.87
C SER A 436 34.45 -9.31 25.91
N LEU A 437 34.02 -8.47 24.98
CA LEU A 437 34.39 -7.06 24.91
C LEU A 437 33.75 -6.31 26.10
N PRO A 438 34.52 -5.77 27.07
CA PRO A 438 33.96 -5.02 28.17
C PRO A 438 33.21 -3.76 27.67
N PRO A 439 32.21 -3.26 28.40
CA PRO A 439 31.40 -2.12 27.95
C PRO A 439 32.20 -0.81 27.85
N GLU A 440 33.33 -0.68 28.56
CA GLU A 440 34.26 0.45 28.45
C GLU A 440 35.66 -0.10 28.18
N MET A 441 36.30 0.36 27.10
CA MET A 441 37.64 -0.07 26.71
C MET A 441 38.42 1.03 26.00
N ARG A 442 39.71 0.79 25.82
CA ARG A 442 40.58 1.74 25.10
C ARG A 442 40.56 1.45 23.61
N TYR A 443 40.46 2.52 22.85
CA TYR A 443 40.55 2.51 21.41
C TYR A 443 41.77 3.29 20.95
N VAL A 444 42.25 2.97 19.75
CA VAL A 444 43.34 3.68 19.07
C VAL A 444 42.79 4.38 17.83
N THR A 445 43.07 5.67 17.74
CA THR A 445 42.73 6.52 16.60
C THR A 445 43.86 6.47 15.55
N LYS A 446 43.60 6.98 14.34
CA LYS A 446 44.56 6.97 13.21
C LYS A 446 45.90 7.64 13.54
N ASP A 447 45.89 8.69 14.35
CA ASP A 447 47.09 9.42 14.75
C ASP A 447 47.80 8.83 15.97
N GLY A 448 47.33 7.67 16.46
CA GLY A 448 47.91 6.95 17.57
C GLY A 448 47.42 7.39 18.95
N ARG A 449 46.50 8.37 19.05
CA ARG A 449 45.89 8.72 20.35
C ARG A 449 45.05 7.57 20.88
N ILE A 450 45.15 7.34 22.20
CA ILE A 450 44.35 6.37 22.94
C ILE A 450 43.16 7.10 23.56
N ILE A 451 41.95 6.68 23.22
CA ILE A 451 40.71 7.22 23.78
C ILE A 451 40.00 6.13 24.60
N TRP A 452 39.29 6.53 25.65
CA TRP A 452 38.36 5.66 26.36
C TRP A 452 37.01 5.69 25.67
N GLY A 453 36.57 4.56 25.12
CA GLY A 453 35.28 4.42 24.46
C GLY A 453 34.34 3.50 25.25
N ARG A 454 33.09 3.92 25.39
CA ARG A 454 32.00 3.05 25.85
C ARG A 454 31.29 2.44 24.65
N LEU A 455 31.31 1.11 24.55
CA LEU A 455 30.71 0.35 23.47
C LEU A 455 29.32 -0.14 23.84
N LYS A 456 28.34 0.16 23.00
CA LYS A 456 27.04 -0.53 22.97
C LYS A 456 26.85 -1.21 21.63
N VAL A 457 26.47 -2.48 21.67
CA VAL A 457 26.23 -3.28 20.47
C VAL A 457 24.78 -3.71 20.44
N SER A 458 24.11 -3.53 19.31
CA SER A 458 22.75 -4.00 19.08
C SER A 458 22.68 -4.76 17.76
N LEU A 459 21.98 -5.90 17.75
CA LEU A 459 21.78 -6.68 16.54
C LEU A 459 20.52 -6.19 15.83
N LEU A 460 20.66 -5.75 14.58
CA LEU A 460 19.54 -5.46 13.70
C LEU A 460 19.24 -6.73 12.89
N GLN A 461 18.17 -7.44 13.26
CA GLN A 461 17.69 -8.58 12.47
C GLN A 461 16.94 -8.06 11.24
N ASP A 462 17.53 -8.24 10.06
CA ASP A 462 16.79 -8.19 8.81
C ASP A 462 16.17 -9.58 8.54
N THR A 463 14.93 -9.60 8.06
CA THR A 463 14.15 -10.83 7.83
C THR A 463 14.52 -11.53 6.52
N ARG A 464 15.42 -10.95 5.70
CA ARG A 464 15.85 -11.54 4.42
C ARG A 464 17.37 -11.60 4.19
N GLU A 465 18.20 -10.96 5.01
CA GLU A 465 19.67 -11.00 4.91
C GLU A 465 20.36 -11.29 6.25
N LYS A 466 21.66 -11.64 6.19
CA LYS A 466 22.48 -11.85 7.38
C LYS A 466 22.50 -10.55 8.20
N GLY A 467 21.90 -10.57 9.40
CA GLY A 467 21.66 -9.37 10.20
C GLY A 467 22.90 -8.48 10.41
N PHE A 468 22.68 -7.17 10.39
CA PHE A 468 23.70 -6.16 10.63
C PHE A 468 23.87 -5.92 12.13
N ILE A 469 25.08 -5.57 12.54
CA ILE A 469 25.40 -5.21 13.92
C ILE A 469 25.58 -3.70 13.99
N ILE A 470 24.82 -3.03 14.84
CA ILE A 470 25.02 -1.59 15.12
C ILE A 470 25.96 -1.49 16.32
N ALA A 471 27.14 -0.91 16.09
CA ALA A 471 28.11 -0.58 17.12
C ALA A 471 28.06 0.93 17.39
N MET A 472 27.82 1.30 18.65
CA MET A 472 27.80 2.67 19.13
C MET A 472 28.96 2.88 20.10
N VAL A 473 29.84 3.82 19.80
CA VAL A 473 31.00 4.19 20.62
C VAL A 473 30.83 5.62 21.11
N GLU A 474 30.80 5.80 22.43
CA GLU A 474 30.81 7.10 23.10
C GLU A 474 32.22 7.36 23.64
N ASP A 475 32.86 8.47 23.27
CA ASP A 475 34.14 8.88 23.87
C ASP A 475 33.89 9.44 25.28
N ILE A 476 34.51 8.81 26.28
CA ILE A 476 34.38 9.16 27.70
C ILE A 476 35.73 9.62 28.30
N THR A 477 36.71 9.94 27.44
CA THR A 477 38.07 10.32 27.86
C THR A 477 38.04 11.56 28.75
N GLU A 478 37.41 12.65 28.30
CA GLU A 478 37.31 13.92 29.04
C GLU A 478 36.63 13.74 30.40
N ARG A 479 35.55 12.93 30.44
CA ARG A 479 34.84 12.62 31.70
C ARG A 479 35.75 11.92 32.70
N ARG A 480 36.57 10.97 32.25
CA ARG A 480 37.53 10.27 33.13
C ARG A 480 38.67 11.17 33.56
N GLU A 481 39.18 12.00 32.67
CA GLU A 481 40.24 12.98 33.00
C GLU A 481 39.75 13.97 34.07
N MET A 482 38.53 14.51 33.94
CA MET A 482 37.93 15.38 34.94
C MET A 482 37.73 14.68 36.29
N GLN A 483 37.25 13.44 36.30
CA GLN A 483 37.07 12.68 37.54
C GLN A 483 38.41 12.36 38.23
N ASN A 484 39.42 12.00 37.44
CA ASN A 484 40.76 11.73 37.97
C ASN A 484 41.42 13.01 38.51
N ALA A 485 41.30 14.13 37.79
CA ALA A 485 41.82 15.43 38.22
C ALA A 485 41.13 15.92 39.50
N LEU A 486 39.81 15.75 39.61
CA LEU A 486 39.07 16.06 40.84
C LEU A 486 39.57 15.20 42.01
N ARG A 487 39.68 13.88 41.81
CA ARG A 487 40.18 12.96 42.83
C ARG A 487 41.61 13.32 43.28
N GLU A 488 42.51 13.60 42.33
CA GLU A 488 43.88 13.99 42.62
C GLU A 488 43.95 15.33 43.39
N SER A 489 43.11 16.29 43.03
CA SER A 489 42.99 17.56 43.75
C SER A 489 42.45 17.36 45.18
N GLU A 490 41.46 16.49 45.37
CA GLU A 490 40.92 16.16 46.71
C GLU A 490 41.95 15.45 47.58
N GLU A 491 42.67 14.47 47.04
CA GLU A 491 43.74 13.75 47.74
C GLU A 491 44.87 14.70 48.12
N ARG A 492 45.30 15.58 47.20
CA ARG A 492 46.33 16.59 47.46
C ARG A 492 45.91 17.60 48.53
N PHE A 493 44.66 18.07 48.51
CA PHE A 493 44.14 18.96 49.54
C PHE A 493 44.11 18.27 50.92
N ARG A 494 43.69 17.00 50.95
CA ARG A 494 43.67 16.19 52.18
C ARG A 494 45.07 16.02 52.78
N GLU A 495 46.08 15.74 51.95
CA GLU A 495 47.46 15.61 52.42
C GLU A 495 48.02 16.91 53.01
N ILE A 496 47.78 18.06 52.36
CA ILE A 496 48.22 19.38 52.84
C ILE A 496 47.57 19.68 54.20
N ALA A 497 46.25 19.49 54.31
CA ALA A 497 45.53 19.79 55.54
C ALA A 497 45.91 18.84 56.70
N GLN A 498 46.21 17.57 56.41
CA GLN A 498 46.66 16.61 57.42
C GLN A 498 48.08 16.87 57.95
N ARG A 499 48.96 17.47 57.14
CA ARG A 499 50.37 17.74 57.50
C ARG A 499 50.64 19.18 57.98
N SER A 500 49.62 20.04 58.00
CA SER A 500 49.75 21.42 58.47
C SER A 500 50.22 21.51 59.92
N PHE A 501 51.04 22.52 60.23
CA PHE A 501 51.36 22.87 61.61
C PHE A 501 50.28 23.70 62.28
N ASP A 502 49.59 24.52 61.50
CA ASP A 502 48.45 25.34 61.91
C ASP A 502 47.17 24.50 61.94
N VAL A 503 46.27 24.80 62.87
CA VAL A 503 44.95 24.15 62.96
C VAL A 503 44.06 24.71 61.88
N ILE A 504 43.66 23.87 60.93
CA ILE A 504 42.68 24.19 59.91
C ILE A 504 41.36 23.55 60.32
N TYR A 505 40.29 24.33 60.45
CA TYR A 505 38.97 23.79 60.72
C TYR A 505 37.88 24.49 59.93
N THR A 506 36.76 23.79 59.79
CA THR A 506 35.53 24.32 59.20
C THR A 506 34.41 24.13 60.20
N CYS A 507 33.68 25.21 60.48
CA CYS A 507 32.58 25.22 61.43
C CYS A 507 31.35 25.83 60.78
N TYR A 508 30.24 25.09 60.73
CA TYR A 508 28.95 25.60 60.26
C TYR A 508 28.08 26.00 61.44
N HIS A 509 27.20 27.00 61.24
CA HIS A 509 26.34 27.49 62.33
C HIS A 509 25.42 26.40 62.89
N ASP A 510 24.93 25.50 62.03
CA ASP A 510 23.97 24.44 62.37
C ASP A 510 24.64 23.13 62.84
N ARG A 511 25.85 22.84 62.35
CA ARG A 511 26.53 21.54 62.53
C ARG A 511 27.75 21.59 63.46
N GLY A 512 28.18 22.78 63.88
CA GLY A 512 29.46 22.94 64.59
C GLY A 512 30.64 22.60 63.68
N ILE A 513 31.77 22.20 64.26
CA ILE A 513 32.97 21.80 63.52
C ILE A 513 32.67 20.56 62.68
N THR A 514 32.78 20.66 61.35
CA THR A 514 32.59 19.53 60.42
C THR A 514 33.90 18.93 59.95
N TYR A 515 34.99 19.69 60.03
CA TYR A 515 36.34 19.23 59.75
C TYR A 515 37.32 19.97 60.65
N ILE A 516 38.31 19.27 61.19
CA ILE A 516 39.44 19.86 61.89
C ILE A 516 40.71 19.04 61.62
N SER A 517 41.80 19.72 61.29
CA SER A 517 43.09 19.09 61.01
C SER A 517 43.66 18.42 62.27
N PRO A 518 44.47 17.35 62.14
CA PRO A 518 45.12 16.67 63.27
C PRO A 518 46.02 17.58 64.14
N ALA A 519 46.43 18.74 63.62
CA ALA A 519 47.19 19.74 64.38
C ALA A 519 46.51 20.16 65.70
N VAL A 520 45.18 20.00 65.81
CA VAL A 520 44.43 20.33 67.04
C VAL A 520 44.88 19.50 68.24
N ALA A 521 45.29 18.25 68.02
CA ALA A 521 45.82 17.39 69.09
C ALA A 521 47.11 17.94 69.68
N ARG A 522 47.95 18.60 68.87
CA ARG A 522 49.19 19.23 69.32
C ARG A 522 48.96 20.61 69.93
N ILE A 523 48.05 21.42 69.37
CA ILE A 523 47.84 22.82 69.80
C ILE A 523 46.91 22.90 71.03
N LEU A 524 45.81 22.14 71.03
CA LEU A 524 44.79 22.19 72.07
C LEU A 524 44.67 20.92 72.92
N GLY A 525 45.28 19.81 72.49
CA GLY A 525 45.25 18.53 73.23
C GLY A 525 43.98 17.69 73.00
N TYR A 526 43.06 18.13 72.14
CA TYR A 526 41.86 17.37 71.76
C TYR A 526 42.11 16.55 70.49
N THR A 527 41.51 15.37 70.36
CA THR A 527 41.55 14.66 69.07
C THR A 527 40.55 15.30 68.09
N PRO A 528 40.74 15.15 66.77
CA PRO A 528 39.76 15.64 65.79
C PRO A 528 38.34 15.15 66.08
N GLU A 529 38.20 13.86 66.42
CA GLU A 529 36.91 13.21 66.71
C GLU A 529 36.20 13.81 67.92
N GLU A 530 36.94 14.27 68.93
CA GLU A 530 36.37 14.95 70.11
C GLU A 530 35.83 16.35 69.78
N MET A 531 36.35 16.97 68.72
CA MET A 531 36.00 18.34 68.33
C MET A 531 34.94 18.38 67.23
N ILE A 532 34.75 17.31 66.44
CA ILE A 532 33.68 17.25 65.43
C ILE A 532 32.30 17.39 66.10
N GLY A 533 31.47 18.29 65.56
CA GLY A 533 30.11 18.56 66.01
C GLY A 533 29.99 19.59 67.13
N VAL A 534 31.11 19.99 67.76
CA VAL A 534 31.11 20.99 68.83
C VAL A 534 31.20 22.40 68.24
N GLN A 535 30.67 23.40 68.94
CA GLN A 535 30.77 24.80 68.53
C GLN A 535 32.12 25.38 68.97
N CYS A 536 32.90 25.94 68.03
CA CYS A 536 34.24 26.47 68.32
C CYS A 536 34.27 27.51 69.44
N ARG A 537 33.20 28.31 69.54
CA ARG A 537 33.04 29.37 70.55
C ARG A 537 33.17 28.85 71.98
N ASP A 538 32.71 27.63 72.25
CA ASP A 538 32.68 27.04 73.60
C ASP A 538 34.09 26.82 74.21
N TYR A 539 35.14 27.00 73.39
CA TYR A 539 36.56 26.88 73.78
C TYR A 539 37.28 28.22 73.82
N VAL A 540 36.63 29.32 73.42
CA VAL A 540 37.20 30.68 73.45
C VAL A 540 37.03 31.24 74.86
N LEU A 541 38.12 31.77 75.43
CA LEU A 541 38.15 32.31 76.79
C LEU A 541 37.94 33.83 76.85
N ASN A 542 38.18 34.54 75.73
CA ASN A 542 38.13 35.99 75.64
C ASN A 542 37.04 36.50 74.68
N GLU A 543 35.82 35.96 74.76
CA GLU A 543 34.72 36.32 73.84
C GLU A 543 34.23 37.77 73.98
N ASP A 544 34.45 38.42 75.12
CA ASP A 544 33.93 39.76 75.41
C ASP A 544 34.87 40.90 74.96
N TRP A 545 36.02 40.58 74.35
CA TRP A 545 36.98 41.63 73.94
C TRP A 545 36.57 42.30 72.61
N PRO A 546 36.71 43.63 72.47
CA PRO A 546 36.19 44.37 71.31
C PRO A 546 36.60 43.84 69.93
N GLY A 547 37.84 43.37 69.75
CA GLY A 547 38.28 42.88 68.44
C GLY A 547 37.73 41.50 68.07
N TRP A 548 37.29 40.68 69.03
CA TRP A 548 36.56 39.45 68.71
C TRP A 548 35.15 39.76 68.18
N LEU A 549 34.46 40.70 68.82
CA LEU A 549 33.13 41.15 68.39
C LEU A 549 33.17 41.80 67.00
N GLU A 550 34.18 42.63 66.75
CA GLU A 550 34.42 43.22 65.43
C GLU A 550 34.67 42.16 64.37
N ALA A 551 35.53 41.17 64.67
CA ALA A 551 35.79 40.06 63.77
C ALA A 551 34.51 39.27 63.43
N ARG A 552 33.66 38.96 64.43
CA ARG A 552 32.37 38.29 64.19
C ARG A 552 31.45 39.10 63.29
N ALA A 553 31.36 40.41 63.50
CA ALA A 553 30.52 41.30 62.70
C ALA A 553 30.97 41.31 61.23
N ARG A 554 32.28 41.39 60.98
CA ARG A 554 32.85 41.38 59.63
C ARG A 554 32.65 40.04 58.91
N ILE A 555 32.87 38.92 59.61
CA ILE A 555 32.56 37.58 59.10
C ILE A 555 31.06 37.47 58.72
N ALA A 556 30.15 38.00 59.56
CA ALA A 556 28.71 37.97 59.30
C ALA A 556 28.31 38.80 58.06
N LEU A 557 29.10 39.82 57.71
CA LEU A 557 28.95 40.61 56.48
C LEU A 557 29.57 39.91 55.25
N GLY A 558 30.21 38.75 55.42
CA GLY A 558 30.85 38.00 54.35
C GLY A 558 32.29 38.44 54.06
N GLU A 559 32.93 39.20 54.95
CA GLU A 559 34.34 39.58 54.84
C GLU A 559 35.25 38.59 55.55
N SER A 560 36.44 38.31 54.99
CA SER A 560 37.51 37.59 55.71
C SER A 560 38.22 38.48 56.72
N VAL A 561 38.57 37.91 57.87
CA VAL A 561 39.28 38.62 58.95
C VAL A 561 40.56 37.86 59.29
N GLY A 562 41.69 38.56 59.32
CA GLY A 562 43.00 37.97 59.61
C GLY A 562 43.64 38.51 60.87
N GLY A 563 44.58 37.75 61.45
CA GLY A 563 45.42 38.17 62.57
C GLY A 563 44.70 38.27 63.92
N ILE A 564 43.53 37.63 64.08
CA ILE A 564 42.76 37.73 65.33
C ILE A 564 43.45 36.87 66.39
N CYS A 565 43.92 37.48 67.47
CA CYS A 565 44.47 36.72 68.60
C CYS A 565 43.35 36.30 69.55
N VAL A 566 43.20 35.00 69.74
CA VAL A 566 42.14 34.38 70.53
C VAL A 566 42.76 33.45 71.55
N ASP A 567 42.31 33.54 72.79
CA ASP A 567 42.76 32.62 73.85
C ASP A 567 41.82 31.42 73.89
N LEU A 568 42.36 30.25 73.59
CA LEU A 568 41.63 28.99 73.57
C LEU A 568 41.99 28.13 74.78
N ARG A 569 40.99 27.46 75.32
CA ARG A 569 41.18 26.48 76.40
C ARG A 569 41.76 25.17 75.85
N ARG A 570 42.90 24.75 76.38
CA ARG A 570 43.47 23.43 76.15
C ARG A 570 42.78 22.38 77.02
N LYS A 571 42.87 21.11 76.62
CA LYS A 571 42.28 19.97 77.34
C LYS A 571 42.80 19.80 78.77
N ASP A 572 44.05 20.20 79.03
CA ASP A 572 44.69 20.16 80.35
C ASP A 572 44.31 21.36 81.25
N GLY A 573 43.45 22.26 80.75
CA GLY A 573 43.01 23.46 81.47
C GLY A 573 43.92 24.69 81.29
N THR A 574 45.06 24.55 80.59
CA THR A 574 45.92 25.69 80.25
C THR A 574 45.37 26.49 79.05
N VAL A 575 45.96 27.64 78.78
CA VAL A 575 45.52 28.55 77.70
C VAL A 575 46.51 28.51 76.54
N ALA A 576 45.98 28.39 75.32
CA ALA A 576 46.71 28.59 74.08
C ALA A 576 46.28 29.91 73.44
N THR A 577 47.22 30.84 73.18
CA THR A 577 46.91 32.01 72.37
C THR A 577 47.09 31.64 70.90
N VAL A 578 46.00 31.65 70.15
CA VAL A 578 45.95 31.27 68.73
C VAL A 578 45.64 32.49 67.89
N GLU A 579 46.52 32.79 66.93
CA GLU A 579 46.28 33.78 65.88
C GLU A 579 45.47 33.13 64.75
N MET A 580 44.26 33.61 64.54
CA MET A 580 43.29 33.05 63.59
C MET A 580 43.12 33.94 62.37
N ASN A 581 43.11 33.29 61.21
CA ASN A 581 42.60 33.82 59.96
C ASN A 581 41.30 33.11 59.62
N GLU A 582 40.23 33.87 59.50
CA GLU A 582 38.89 33.36 59.31
C GLU A 582 38.30 33.87 58.00
N SER A 583 37.70 32.94 57.25
CA SER A 583 36.99 33.24 56.01
C SER A 583 35.57 32.71 56.07
N PRO A 584 34.56 33.49 55.65
CA PRO A 584 33.17 33.06 55.68
C PRO A 584 32.90 32.03 54.58
N ILE A 585 32.08 31.03 54.91
CA ILE A 585 31.54 30.07 53.95
C ILE A 585 30.17 30.57 53.53
N ILE A 586 30.01 30.86 52.24
CA ILE A 586 28.80 31.46 51.68
C ILE A 586 28.09 30.44 50.80
N GLU A 587 26.85 30.11 51.15
CA GLU A 587 25.97 29.25 50.35
C GLU A 587 24.65 30.00 50.08
N GLY A 588 24.24 30.06 48.81
CA GLY A 588 23.00 30.77 48.42
C GLY A 588 22.97 32.26 48.79
N GLY A 589 24.14 32.92 48.89
CA GLY A 589 24.26 34.32 49.27
C GLY A 589 24.17 34.60 50.78
N LYS A 590 24.15 33.57 51.62
CA LYS A 590 24.16 33.70 53.09
C LYS A 590 25.42 33.08 53.67
N VAL A 591 25.96 33.70 54.72
CA VAL A 591 27.08 33.13 55.49
C VAL A 591 26.55 31.96 56.31
N VAL A 592 26.95 30.74 55.96
CA VAL A 592 26.50 29.49 56.59
C VAL A 592 27.55 28.87 57.51
N GLY A 593 28.78 29.39 57.51
CA GLY A 593 29.83 28.95 58.43
C GLY A 593 31.11 29.76 58.26
N VAL A 594 32.17 29.26 58.87
CA VAL A 594 33.53 29.81 58.81
C VAL A 594 34.55 28.71 58.54
N GLN A 595 35.54 29.02 57.72
CA GLN A 595 36.77 28.27 57.60
C GLN A 595 37.89 29.06 58.27
N VAL A 596 38.64 28.38 59.14
CA VAL A 596 39.62 29.04 60.01
C VAL A 596 40.96 28.33 59.92
N VAL A 597 42.03 29.13 59.82
CA VAL A 597 43.41 28.70 59.99
C VAL A 597 43.96 29.38 61.23
N GLY A 598 44.27 28.59 62.26
CA GLY A 598 44.75 29.07 63.56
C GLY A 598 46.19 28.64 63.81
N ARG A 599 47.06 29.61 64.11
CA ARG A 599 48.46 29.37 64.50
C ARG A 599 48.64 29.59 65.99
N ASP A 600 49.25 28.62 66.68
CA ASP A 600 49.63 28.79 68.09
C ASP A 600 50.80 29.78 68.20
N ILE A 601 50.57 30.89 68.89
CA ILE A 601 51.56 31.95 69.14
C ILE A 601 51.86 32.09 70.63
N SER A 602 51.48 31.12 71.45
CA SER A 602 51.66 31.15 72.91
C SER A 602 53.12 31.37 73.29
N ASP A 603 54.05 30.66 72.66
CA ASP A 603 55.47 30.81 72.94
C ASP A 603 56.01 32.16 72.46
N ARG A 604 55.54 32.66 71.29
CA ARG A 604 55.89 34.00 70.80
C ARG A 604 55.51 35.07 71.81
N LYS A 605 54.27 35.05 72.32
CA LYS A 605 53.81 36.00 73.33
C LYS A 605 54.59 35.89 74.64
N ARG A 606 54.88 34.68 75.12
CA ARG A 606 55.72 34.49 76.32
C ARG A 606 57.10 35.10 76.14
N TYR A 607 57.73 34.91 74.98
CA TYR A 607 59.04 35.51 74.71
C TYR A 607 58.99 37.03 74.63
N GLU A 608 57.94 37.60 74.02
CA GLU A 608 57.71 39.04 73.98
C GLU A 608 57.53 39.62 75.39
N ASP A 609 56.67 39.00 76.21
CA ASP A 609 56.44 39.41 77.60
C ASP A 609 57.70 39.29 78.47
N MET A 610 58.45 38.19 78.34
CA MET A 610 59.73 38.01 79.03
C MET A 610 60.75 39.07 78.60
N ARG A 611 60.81 39.41 77.30
CA ARG A 611 61.70 40.45 76.79
C ARG A 611 61.33 41.82 77.34
N LEU A 612 60.03 42.13 77.41
CA LEU A 612 59.52 43.39 77.95
C LEU A 612 59.83 43.51 79.45
N GLN A 613 59.63 42.45 80.23
CA GLN A 613 59.99 42.41 81.65
C GLN A 613 61.50 42.59 81.87
N ALA A 614 62.33 41.89 81.11
CA ALA A 614 63.78 42.05 81.19
C ALA A 614 64.21 43.49 80.86
N PHE A 615 63.56 44.13 79.88
CA PHE A 615 63.80 45.52 79.54
C PHE A 615 63.49 46.48 80.71
N TYR A 616 62.32 46.33 81.35
CA TYR A 616 61.95 47.15 82.52
C TYR A 616 62.90 46.95 83.70
N GLN A 617 63.37 45.73 83.94
CA GLN A 617 64.28 45.44 85.04
C GLN A 617 65.69 46.02 84.80
N ILE A 618 66.13 46.07 83.54
CA ILE A 618 67.36 46.77 83.14
C ILE A 618 67.20 48.29 83.34
N GLU A 619 66.06 48.90 83.01
CA GLU A 619 65.82 50.33 83.27
C GLU A 619 65.95 50.66 84.76
N GLN A 620 65.30 49.89 85.65
CA GLN A 620 65.36 50.13 87.10
C GLN A 620 66.78 50.03 87.68
N ASN A 621 67.55 49.02 87.27
CA ASN A 621 68.93 48.87 87.75
C ASN A 621 69.80 50.07 87.35
N ILE A 622 69.55 50.66 86.18
CA ILE A 622 70.36 51.75 85.63
C ILE A 622 70.10 53.08 86.33
N GLU A 623 68.86 53.34 86.77
CA GLU A 623 68.56 54.47 87.64
C GLU A 623 69.28 54.36 88.99
N GLN A 624 69.34 53.15 89.57
CA GLN A 624 70.07 52.92 90.84
C GLN A 624 71.57 53.17 90.71
N PHE A 625 72.19 52.82 89.58
CA PHE A 625 73.62 53.08 89.35
C PHE A 625 73.95 54.57 89.24
N ALA A 626 73.09 55.37 88.60
CA ALA A 626 73.28 56.83 88.52
C ALA A 626 73.27 57.47 89.93
N ILE A 627 72.33 57.06 90.77
CA ILE A 627 72.26 57.51 92.18
C ILE A 627 73.54 57.13 92.93
N LEU A 628 74.06 55.90 92.73
CA LEU A 628 75.27 55.43 93.40
C LEU A 628 76.52 56.22 92.96
N ALA A 629 76.65 56.56 91.68
CA ALA A 629 77.77 57.35 91.15
C ALA A 629 77.84 58.74 91.80
N ASP A 630 76.70 59.41 91.94
CA ASP A 630 76.62 60.71 92.63
C ASP A 630 77.02 60.60 94.12
N HIS A 631 76.60 59.53 94.80
CA HIS A 631 76.98 59.27 96.19
C HIS A 631 78.48 58.96 96.39
N ILE A 632 79.19 58.50 95.36
CA ILE A 632 80.65 58.32 95.39
C ILE A 632 81.37 59.65 95.14
N ARG A 633 80.85 60.48 94.22
CA ARG A 633 81.51 61.72 93.78
C ARG A 633 81.52 62.80 94.88
N LEU A 634 80.45 62.89 95.67
CA LEU A 634 80.34 63.83 96.80
C LEU A 634 81.49 63.67 97.84
N PRO A 635 81.69 62.50 98.46
CA PRO A 635 82.79 62.32 99.42
C PRO A 635 84.17 62.42 98.76
N LEU A 636 84.32 62.03 97.49
CA LEU A 636 85.60 62.24 96.76
C LEU A 636 85.95 63.72 96.60
N GLN A 637 84.98 64.60 96.35
CA GLN A 637 85.21 66.05 96.32
C GLN A 637 85.65 66.59 97.69
N VAL A 638 85.06 66.07 98.77
CA VAL A 638 85.46 66.42 100.14
C VAL A 638 86.90 65.94 100.41
N ILE A 639 87.24 64.70 100.05
CA ILE A 639 88.60 64.14 100.19
C ILE A 639 89.62 64.93 99.37
N LEU A 640 89.25 65.41 98.19
CA LEU A 640 90.12 66.25 97.36
C LEU A 640 90.39 67.60 98.04
N GLY A 641 89.33 68.25 98.55
CA GLY A 641 89.45 69.54 99.25
C GLY A 641 90.24 69.42 100.56
N THR A 642 90.16 68.30 101.28
CA THR A 642 90.99 68.06 102.46
C THR A 642 92.44 67.76 102.10
N ALA A 643 92.69 67.04 101.00
CA ALA A 643 94.05 66.76 100.52
C ALA A 643 94.81 68.04 100.13
N ASP A 644 94.11 69.06 99.62
CA ASP A 644 94.70 70.36 99.27
C ASP A 644 95.14 71.18 100.50
N LEU A 645 94.67 70.82 101.70
CA LEU A 645 95.00 71.48 102.97
C LEU A 645 96.14 70.79 103.75
N ILE A 646 96.67 69.67 103.24
CA ILE A 646 97.74 68.91 103.90
C ILE A 646 99.12 69.46 103.47
N ASP A 647 99.97 69.83 104.45
CA ASP A 647 101.32 70.37 104.21
C ASP A 647 102.34 69.31 103.72
N ASP A 648 102.05 68.01 103.84
CA ASP A 648 102.86 66.93 103.25
C ASP A 648 102.54 66.79 101.75
N GLY A 649 103.40 67.41 100.93
CA GLY A 649 103.27 67.40 99.48
C GLY A 649 103.23 65.99 98.86
N LYS A 650 103.90 64.99 99.46
CA LYS A 650 103.93 63.63 98.92
C LYS A 650 102.63 62.87 99.21
N ALA A 651 102.08 63.05 100.41
CA ALA A 651 100.78 62.47 100.77
C ALA A 651 99.63 63.12 99.98
N SER A 652 99.65 64.45 99.84
CA SER A 652 98.65 65.20 99.06
C SER A 652 98.63 64.78 97.59
N GLU A 653 99.80 64.67 96.92
CA GLU A 653 99.88 64.17 95.54
C GLU A 653 99.35 62.75 95.39
N THR A 654 99.63 61.88 96.37
CA THR A 654 99.14 60.48 96.33
C THR A 654 97.63 60.41 96.44
N ILE A 655 97.02 61.15 97.38
CA ILE A 655 95.55 61.19 97.56
C ILE A 655 94.89 61.78 96.31
N ARG A 656 95.43 62.90 95.79
CA ARG A 656 94.92 63.54 94.57
C ARG A 656 94.98 62.58 93.38
N GLY A 657 96.07 61.84 93.22
CA GLY A 657 96.21 60.80 92.20
C GLY A 657 95.17 59.68 92.33
N GLN A 658 94.88 59.22 93.55
CA GLN A 658 93.86 58.20 93.80
C GLN A 658 92.44 58.71 93.54
N VAL A 659 92.10 59.92 94.00
CA VAL A 659 90.79 60.52 93.75
C VAL A 659 90.56 60.74 92.25
N TYR A 660 91.57 61.24 91.52
CA TYR A 660 91.46 61.37 90.06
C TYR A 660 91.31 60.02 89.38
N ARG A 661 92.00 58.98 89.84
CA ARG A 661 91.85 57.63 89.31
C ARG A 661 90.43 57.11 89.52
N ILE A 662 89.88 57.20 90.74
CA ILE A 662 88.51 56.75 91.04
C ILE A 662 87.50 57.58 90.24
N ASN A 663 87.67 58.91 90.17
CA ASN A 663 86.76 59.76 89.40
C ASN A 663 86.86 59.50 87.89
N SER A 664 88.03 59.10 87.37
CA SER A 664 88.17 58.67 85.98
C SER A 664 87.42 57.38 85.69
N ILE A 665 87.40 56.43 86.64
CA ILE A 665 86.63 55.18 86.54
C ILE A 665 85.13 55.48 86.57
N VAL A 666 84.69 56.34 87.50
CA VAL A 666 83.29 56.80 87.56
C VAL A 666 82.90 57.53 86.28
N LYS A 667 83.79 58.37 85.72
CA LYS A 667 83.54 59.07 84.46
C LYS A 667 83.46 58.11 83.26
N GLN A 668 84.31 57.08 83.20
CA GLN A 668 84.20 56.04 82.18
C GLN A 668 82.90 55.25 82.30
N LEU A 669 82.43 55.00 83.53
CA LEU A 669 81.12 54.40 83.77
C LEU A 669 79.98 55.33 83.32
N ASP A 670 80.07 56.64 83.55
CA ASP A 670 79.11 57.65 83.07
C ASP A 670 79.08 57.74 81.53
N GLU A 671 80.24 57.70 80.88
CA GLU A 671 80.34 57.75 79.40
C GLU A 671 79.72 56.50 78.77
N GLY A 672 80.03 55.30 79.29
CA GLY A 672 79.35 54.07 78.87
C GLY A 672 77.84 54.06 79.20
N TRP A 673 77.41 54.82 80.21
CA TRP A 673 76.02 55.00 80.62
C TRP A 673 75.22 55.90 79.66
N VAL A 674 75.81 57.01 79.19
CA VAL A 674 75.18 57.91 78.20
C VAL A 674 75.00 57.18 76.86
N GLU A 675 76.04 56.52 76.35
CA GLU A 675 75.94 55.72 75.11
C GLU A 675 74.87 54.63 75.22
N SER A 676 74.82 53.90 76.34
CA SER A 676 73.82 52.87 76.58
C SER A 676 72.39 53.42 76.70
N ARG A 677 72.21 54.69 77.06
CA ARG A 677 70.92 55.37 77.13
C ARG A 677 70.48 55.87 75.75
N GLU A 678 71.38 56.50 75.00
CA GLU A 678 71.11 56.99 73.63
C GLU A 678 70.78 55.84 72.68
N ILE A 679 71.51 54.72 72.74
CA ILE A 679 71.22 53.51 71.97
C ILE A 679 69.82 52.96 72.31
N ARG A 680 69.39 53.03 73.58
CA ARG A 680 68.06 52.56 74.01
C ARG A 680 66.93 53.49 73.61
N GLU A 681 67.10 54.81 73.75
CA GLU A 681 66.11 55.78 73.25
C GLU A 681 65.94 55.66 71.74
N PHE A 682 67.02 55.36 71.00
CA PHE A 682 66.97 55.04 69.58
C PHE A 682 66.18 53.76 69.28
N LEU A 683 66.42 52.66 70.00
CA LEU A 683 65.67 51.41 69.81
C LEU A 683 64.18 51.56 70.14
N ARG A 684 63.84 52.29 71.21
CA ARG A 684 62.45 52.56 71.64
C ARG A 684 61.68 53.44 70.64
N ARG A 685 62.37 54.38 69.97
CA ARG A 685 61.76 55.25 68.94
C ARG A 685 61.49 54.55 67.60
N ASN A 686 62.18 53.44 67.32
CA ASN A 686 62.11 52.76 66.02
C ASN A 686 61.35 51.43 66.07
N GLU A 687 60.56 51.16 67.12
CA GLU A 687 59.73 49.95 67.27
C GLU A 687 60.48 48.62 67.04
N LEU A 688 61.80 48.61 67.24
CA LEU A 688 62.64 47.41 67.11
C LEU A 688 62.72 46.60 68.42
N VAL A 689 61.99 47.03 69.46
CA VAL A 689 61.75 46.28 70.70
C VAL A 689 60.28 46.29 71.07
#